data_AF-A0A8B9KFQ3-F1
#
_entry.id   AF-A0A8B9KFQ3-F1
#
_cell.length_a   1.000
_cell.length_b   1.000
_cell.length_c   1.000
_cell.angle_alpha   90.00
_cell.angle_beta   90.00
_cell.angle_gamma   90.00
#
_symmetry.space_group_name_H-M   'P 1'
#
loop_
_entity.id
_entity.type
_entity.pdbx_description
1 polymer ?
#
loop_
_entity_poly.entity_id
_entity_poly.type
_entity_poly.pdbx_seq_one_letter_code
_entity_poly.pdbx_strand_id
1 'polypeptide(L)'
;MGNQAARAEEPETGIQSSKKSGIPAPREISQTISRERTSLRDQLKPANTKKLIPSASTSSLSTLAKHGSRGSVKTKTEAESADKALLECQVKELLAEAKAKEFEISKLRMELQRCRGKGSPQEAGTPDGTSDGERTELHNQDAQILVGELREKNSRFQRELAALREENQALKEKLISLETSPVSSGNNTATSASLTSPSTASTSITSPTKPSLNGVLPESATTEMGEGGPLNGSPIKTSVSSSSDLTKGSPSPDSSEFEKIPSRSDSISSSTKGVTLGAMERDLSVECLTERIQKMEESHHSTSEELQATLQELADQQQVVQELTVENERLAEEKGLLQTSLQQQRERVELLAQKNEALLQRLREQAQSHEAEASRASRTAELEQRLAEQVENSRFEREKLVDIQQQLTGSLRALEKEHQEAQATARSLNEELELLRQLLKREKESGAEAARLADSEHQAAEALKAENERLKGHLETEKQKVVELKVVQSASNSTELQALLKLAHADRDKLEVSCSELKQELLQAHSELERLQDLLNKAEEERQQHQDRLEKQEQDHKSSLLALEEKSREGENQIKDLKETIFELEDQVEQQRAVRLHTNQTILDLENQIKRLDDQKVEQDKQMRAMSKQIKEETEEWRRFQADLQTAVVVANDIKVESQQEVRMLRRRLQEEQERSARLASELEQIQGARITAGAAFENNKTAVEGR
;
A
#
# COMPACT_ATOMS: atom_id res chain seq x y z
N MET A 1 25.32 7.65 68.23
CA MET A 1 26.71 7.38 68.69
C MET A 1 27.17 6.12 67.97
N GLY A 2 28.00 6.11 66.93
CA GLY A 2 28.65 7.20 66.18
C GLY A 2 29.91 6.63 65.51
N ASN A 3 30.17 6.93 64.23
CA ASN A 3 31.50 7.26 63.68
C ASN A 3 31.54 7.31 62.13
N GLN A 4 32.03 8.49 61.70
CA GLN A 4 32.81 8.85 60.51
C GLN A 4 34.01 7.89 60.22
N ALA A 5 34.80 7.99 59.14
CA ALA A 5 34.68 8.58 57.78
C ALA A 5 35.96 8.26 56.95
N ALA A 6 35.94 8.59 55.65
CA ALA A 6 37.03 9.14 54.81
C ALA A 6 38.43 8.46 54.67
N ARG A 7 38.73 8.03 53.43
CA ARG A 7 39.77 8.53 52.48
C ARG A 7 41.17 9.01 52.99
N ALA A 8 42.21 8.45 52.35
CA ALA A 8 43.50 9.07 51.96
C ALA A 8 43.90 8.41 50.61
N GLU A 9 44.16 9.10 49.49
CA GLU A 9 45.26 10.01 49.09
C GLU A 9 46.54 9.32 48.53
N GLU A 10 46.99 9.93 47.43
CA GLU A 10 48.01 9.65 46.39
C GLU A 10 49.49 9.78 46.89
N PRO A 11 50.62 9.82 46.07
CA PRO A 11 50.73 10.10 44.63
C PRO A 11 51.86 9.47 43.74
N GLU A 12 51.72 9.74 42.43
CA GLU A 12 52.66 10.00 41.32
C GLU A 12 54.10 9.42 41.20
N THR A 13 54.46 9.03 39.95
CA THR A 13 55.45 9.69 39.03
C THR A 13 55.64 8.79 37.78
N GLY A 14 55.85 9.22 36.53
CA GLY A 14 55.95 10.55 35.90
C GLY A 14 57.37 10.86 35.39
N ILE A 15 57.61 10.91 34.04
CA ILE A 15 58.63 11.75 33.32
C ILE A 15 58.78 11.41 31.79
N GLN A 16 58.46 12.42 30.94
CA GLN A 16 59.15 12.97 29.72
C GLN A 16 59.60 12.05 28.55
N SER A 17 59.39 12.29 27.24
CA SER A 17 59.15 13.46 26.33
C SER A 17 60.38 14.01 25.54
N SER A 18 60.36 13.93 24.18
CA SER A 18 60.53 15.08 23.24
C SER A 18 60.97 14.78 21.77
N LYS A 19 60.21 15.35 20.82
CA LYS A 19 60.60 16.08 19.57
C LYS A 19 61.32 15.40 18.36
N LYS A 20 60.52 15.25 17.27
CA LYS A 20 60.63 15.99 15.95
C LYS A 20 61.48 15.44 14.78
N SER A 21 60.82 15.44 13.59
CA SER A 21 61.34 15.68 12.21
C SER A 21 61.61 14.49 11.25
N GLY A 22 61.19 14.64 9.98
CA GLY A 22 61.99 14.19 8.82
C GLY A 22 61.42 13.13 7.86
N ILE A 23 60.73 13.58 6.80
CA ILE A 23 60.74 12.96 5.44
C ILE A 23 62.02 13.52 4.76
N PRO A 24 62.86 12.80 3.96
CA PRO A 24 62.48 11.91 2.85
C PRO A 24 63.33 10.62 2.63
N ALA A 25 62.92 9.84 1.61
CA ALA A 25 63.76 8.90 0.83
C ALA A 25 64.94 9.66 0.12
N PRO A 26 65.97 9.06 -0.56
CA PRO A 26 65.87 7.86 -1.44
C PRO A 26 67.13 6.96 -1.59
N ARG A 27 66.99 5.85 -2.35
CA ARG A 27 67.80 5.41 -3.53
C ARG A 27 67.63 3.89 -3.79
N GLU A 28 67.31 3.38 -5.00
CA GLU A 28 68.13 3.30 -6.26
C GLU A 28 69.32 2.31 -6.10
N ILE A 29 69.68 1.39 -7.02
CA ILE A 29 69.50 1.21 -8.48
C ILE A 29 69.49 -0.31 -8.85
N SER A 30 68.76 -0.71 -9.90
CA SER A 30 69.31 -1.56 -10.99
C SER A 30 68.45 -1.52 -12.26
N GLN A 31 69.08 -1.15 -13.38
CA GLN A 31 68.47 -0.89 -14.69
C GLN A 31 69.12 -1.78 -15.77
N THR A 32 68.37 -2.10 -16.82
CA THR A 32 68.82 -2.24 -18.24
C THR A 32 67.54 -2.10 -19.09
N ILE A 33 67.22 -0.99 -19.76
CA ILE A 33 67.85 -0.27 -20.88
C ILE A 33 67.87 -1.08 -22.19
N SER A 34 66.90 -0.82 -23.08
CA SER A 34 67.20 -0.37 -24.46
C SER A 34 66.02 0.25 -25.22
N ARG A 35 66.31 1.44 -25.76
CA ARG A 35 65.83 2.20 -26.94
C ARG A 35 64.89 1.55 -27.98
N GLU A 36 64.21 2.29 -28.88
CA GLU A 36 63.69 3.69 -28.95
C GLU A 36 62.96 3.87 -30.32
N ARG A 37 62.08 4.89 -30.45
CA ARG A 37 61.59 5.58 -31.68
C ARG A 37 60.37 5.06 -32.49
N THR A 38 59.31 5.89 -32.42
CA THR A 38 58.48 6.44 -33.53
C THR A 38 57.72 5.51 -34.49
N SER A 39 56.38 5.55 -34.47
CA SER A 39 55.59 6.50 -35.30
C SER A 39 54.08 6.38 -35.01
N LEU A 40 53.30 7.42 -35.34
CA LEU A 40 51.84 7.49 -35.18
C LEU A 40 51.10 7.13 -36.47
N ARG A 41 49.84 6.69 -36.31
CA ARG A 41 48.75 6.65 -37.31
C ARG A 41 48.91 5.68 -38.50
N ASP A 42 48.12 4.59 -38.50
CA ASP A 42 46.76 4.66 -39.07
C ASP A 42 45.81 3.58 -38.52
N GLN A 43 44.58 3.53 -39.04
CA GLN A 43 43.38 2.92 -38.43
C GLN A 43 43.25 1.38 -38.50
N LEU A 44 42.80 0.76 -37.40
CA LEU A 44 41.61 -0.14 -37.27
C LEU A 44 41.66 -0.92 -35.93
N LYS A 45 40.50 -1.10 -35.28
CA LYS A 45 40.31 -1.66 -33.92
C LYS A 45 39.23 -2.77 -33.96
N PRO A 46 39.16 -3.72 -33.02
CA PRO A 46 40.25 -4.60 -32.54
C PRO A 46 39.85 -6.08 -32.37
N ALA A 47 40.87 -6.94 -32.24
CA ALA A 47 41.05 -8.16 -31.43
C ALA A 47 39.88 -9.11 -31.00
N ASN A 48 40.26 -10.39 -30.90
CA ASN A 48 39.45 -11.56 -30.52
C ASN A 48 39.80 -12.08 -29.10
N THR A 49 38.91 -12.92 -28.55
CA THR A 49 39.11 -13.98 -27.53
C THR A 49 38.85 -13.71 -26.03
N LYS A 50 38.18 -14.74 -25.44
CA LYS A 50 38.21 -15.27 -24.05
C LYS A 50 37.10 -14.88 -23.04
N LYS A 51 36.32 -15.94 -22.73
CA LYS A 51 35.84 -16.39 -21.41
C LYS A 51 34.84 -15.50 -20.65
N LEU A 52 33.57 -15.91 -20.70
CA LEU A 52 32.53 -15.52 -19.76
C LEU A 52 32.53 -16.44 -18.53
N ILE A 53 32.31 -15.86 -17.35
CA ILE A 53 31.89 -16.52 -16.12
C ILE A 53 30.59 -15.82 -15.69
N PRO A 54 29.46 -16.53 -15.58
CA PRO A 54 28.27 -16.00 -14.90
C PRO A 54 28.19 -16.51 -13.46
N SER A 55 28.05 -15.60 -12.50
CA SER A 55 27.73 -15.92 -11.10
C SER A 55 26.26 -16.31 -10.95
N ALA A 56 25.96 -17.21 -10.02
CA ALA A 56 24.58 -17.60 -9.69
C ALA A 56 23.97 -16.71 -8.60
N SER A 57 22.76 -16.19 -8.85
CA SER A 57 21.86 -15.60 -7.85
C SER A 57 20.43 -15.57 -8.38
N THR A 58 19.47 -16.14 -7.64
CA THR A 58 18.00 -15.96 -7.76
C THR A 58 17.37 -16.37 -9.11
N SER A 59 16.06 -16.65 -9.26
CA SER A 59 15.01 -17.18 -8.37
C SER A 59 13.80 -17.54 -9.27
N SER A 60 12.71 -18.09 -8.70
CA SER A 60 11.34 -18.00 -9.25
C SER A 60 11.03 -18.69 -10.60
N LEU A 61 10.32 -19.82 -10.55
CA LEU A 61 9.51 -20.31 -11.68
C LEU A 61 8.02 -20.33 -11.29
N SER A 62 7.41 -19.15 -11.43
CA SER A 62 5.95 -19.00 -11.49
C SER A 62 5.60 -18.40 -12.85
N THR A 63 5.10 -19.23 -13.77
CA THR A 63 4.20 -18.93 -14.91
C THR A 63 4.34 -19.99 -15.99
N LEU A 64 3.25 -20.69 -16.32
CA LEU A 64 2.61 -20.61 -17.64
C LEU A 64 1.48 -21.66 -17.71
N ALA A 65 0.29 -21.28 -17.26
CA ALA A 65 -0.93 -22.04 -17.51
C ALA A 65 -1.76 -21.33 -18.59
N LYS A 66 -2.26 -22.13 -19.56
CA LYS A 66 -3.28 -21.78 -20.58
C LYS A 66 -2.88 -20.81 -21.70
N HIS A 67 -2.69 -21.36 -22.90
CA HIS A 67 -3.46 -20.91 -24.07
C HIS A 67 -3.58 -21.99 -25.16
N GLY A 68 -4.58 -21.87 -26.04
CA GLY A 68 -4.44 -22.35 -27.43
C GLY A 68 -5.02 -23.72 -27.82
N SER A 69 -6.31 -23.97 -27.60
CA SER A 69 -7.04 -24.97 -28.41
C SER A 69 -7.58 -24.34 -29.69
N ARG A 70 -7.51 -25.10 -30.81
CA ARG A 70 -8.03 -24.84 -32.17
C ARG A 70 -7.28 -23.81 -33.05
N GLY A 71 -6.43 -24.35 -33.94
CA GLY A 71 -6.70 -24.28 -35.39
C GLY A 71 -5.89 -23.32 -36.26
N SER A 72 -4.89 -23.86 -36.99
CA SER A 72 -4.78 -23.78 -38.47
C SER A 72 -3.51 -24.53 -38.94
N VAL A 73 -3.46 -24.93 -40.21
CA VAL A 73 -2.47 -25.90 -40.74
C VAL A 73 -1.36 -25.23 -41.54
N LYS A 74 -0.11 -25.30 -41.03
CA LYS A 74 1.16 -25.56 -41.75
C LYS A 74 2.35 -25.61 -40.75
N THR A 75 3.48 -26.17 -41.18
CA THR A 75 4.77 -26.34 -40.44
C THR A 75 4.73 -27.11 -39.11
N LYS A 76 4.10 -28.30 -39.09
CA LYS A 76 4.06 -29.17 -37.89
C LYS A 76 5.41 -29.84 -37.56
N THR A 77 6.16 -30.28 -38.57
CA THR A 77 7.41 -31.06 -38.42
C THR A 77 8.60 -30.25 -37.90
N GLU A 78 8.63 -28.94 -38.15
CA GLU A 78 9.78 -28.10 -37.78
C GLU A 78 9.71 -27.70 -36.29
N ALA A 79 8.51 -27.34 -35.80
CA ALA A 79 8.25 -27.13 -34.37
C ALA A 79 8.51 -28.42 -33.55
N GLU A 80 8.00 -29.57 -33.99
CA GLU A 80 8.26 -30.87 -33.35
C GLU A 80 9.77 -31.21 -33.35
N SER A 81 10.55 -30.74 -34.34
CA SER A 81 12.01 -30.92 -34.36
C SER A 81 12.75 -29.99 -33.39
N ALA A 82 12.27 -28.75 -33.20
CA ALA A 82 12.82 -27.80 -32.25
C ALA A 82 12.52 -28.20 -30.80
N ASP A 83 11.28 -28.61 -30.51
CA ASP A 83 10.88 -29.13 -29.20
C ASP A 83 11.65 -30.41 -28.85
N LYS A 84 11.85 -31.31 -29.84
CA LYS A 84 12.70 -32.49 -29.67
C LYS A 84 14.17 -32.11 -29.39
N ALA A 85 14.71 -31.10 -30.06
CA ALA A 85 16.07 -30.64 -29.82
C ALA A 85 16.24 -30.01 -28.42
N LEU A 86 15.25 -29.24 -27.95
CA LEU A 86 15.21 -28.70 -26.59
C LEU A 86 15.13 -29.81 -25.53
N LEU A 87 14.25 -30.81 -25.73
CA LEU A 87 14.17 -31.99 -24.87
C LEU A 87 15.49 -32.79 -24.88
N GLU A 88 16.15 -32.94 -26.03
CA GLU A 88 17.43 -33.64 -26.12
C GLU A 88 18.56 -32.88 -25.41
N CYS A 89 18.55 -31.54 -25.45
CA CYS A 89 19.45 -30.70 -24.66
C CYS A 89 19.17 -30.83 -23.16
N GLN A 90 17.90 -30.77 -22.73
CA GLN A 90 17.52 -30.92 -21.33
C GLN A 90 17.90 -32.31 -20.78
N VAL A 91 17.72 -33.37 -21.57
CA VAL A 91 18.16 -34.72 -21.19
C VAL A 91 19.69 -34.80 -21.08
N LYS A 92 20.46 -34.14 -21.97
CA LYS A 92 21.93 -34.07 -21.87
C LYS A 92 22.39 -33.29 -20.63
N GLU A 93 21.70 -32.22 -20.28
CA GLU A 93 21.98 -31.41 -19.08
C GLU A 93 21.69 -32.21 -17.80
N LEU A 94 20.53 -32.86 -17.70
CA LEU A 94 20.18 -33.75 -16.58
C LEU A 94 21.14 -34.93 -16.46
N LEU A 95 21.63 -35.50 -17.57
CA LEU A 95 22.66 -36.54 -17.56
C LEU A 95 24.05 -36.02 -17.13
N ALA A 96 24.37 -34.76 -17.41
CA ALA A 96 25.59 -34.13 -16.93
C ALA A 96 25.51 -33.82 -15.43
N GLU A 97 24.36 -33.32 -14.95
CA GLU A 97 24.10 -33.11 -13.53
C GLU A 97 24.10 -34.43 -12.76
N ALA A 98 23.44 -35.48 -13.26
CA ALA A 98 23.47 -36.81 -12.65
C ALA A 98 24.91 -37.34 -12.49
N LYS A 99 25.77 -37.19 -13.51
CA LYS A 99 27.19 -37.56 -13.43
C LYS A 99 27.98 -36.68 -12.45
N ALA A 100 27.70 -35.38 -12.36
CA ALA A 100 28.29 -34.50 -11.37
C ALA A 100 27.89 -34.93 -9.94
N LYS A 101 26.63 -35.33 -9.74
CA LYS A 101 26.14 -35.89 -8.47
C LYS A 101 26.72 -37.28 -8.17
N GLU A 102 26.92 -38.16 -9.14
CA GLU A 102 27.66 -39.42 -8.93
C GLU A 102 29.12 -39.19 -8.52
N PHE A 103 29.78 -38.19 -9.09
CA PHE A 103 31.13 -37.79 -8.69
C PHE A 103 31.16 -37.18 -7.27
N GLU A 104 30.19 -36.34 -6.94
CA GLU A 104 30.01 -35.78 -5.58
C GLU A 104 29.74 -36.90 -4.55
N ILE A 105 28.85 -37.84 -4.85
CA ILE A 105 28.59 -39.03 -4.01
C ILE A 105 29.84 -39.88 -3.87
N SER A 106 30.63 -40.07 -4.94
CA SER A 106 31.88 -40.82 -4.90
C SER A 106 32.94 -40.13 -4.04
N LYS A 107 33.05 -38.79 -4.14
CA LYS A 107 33.91 -37.97 -3.28
C LYS A 107 33.48 -38.08 -1.81
N LEU A 108 32.19 -37.90 -1.52
CA LEU A 108 31.63 -38.03 -0.16
C LEU A 108 31.81 -39.45 0.40
N ARG A 109 31.72 -40.49 -0.43
CA ARG A 109 32.04 -41.88 -0.05
C ARG A 109 33.53 -42.05 0.27
N MET A 110 34.44 -41.50 -0.53
CA MET A 110 35.88 -41.50 -0.23
C MET A 110 36.21 -40.70 1.04
N GLU A 111 35.49 -39.62 1.30
CA GLU A 111 35.63 -38.78 2.50
C GLU A 111 35.10 -39.51 3.74
N LEU A 112 33.93 -40.16 3.65
CA LEU A 112 33.42 -41.09 4.67
C LEU A 112 34.35 -42.29 4.91
N GLN A 113 34.98 -42.85 3.87
CA GLN A 113 35.98 -43.91 3.99
C GLN A 113 37.21 -43.40 4.77
N ARG A 114 37.67 -42.18 4.45
CA ARG A 114 38.78 -41.49 5.14
C ARG A 114 38.47 -41.17 6.61
N CYS A 115 37.21 -40.82 6.91
CA CYS A 115 36.74 -40.62 8.28
C CYS A 115 36.57 -41.95 9.04
N ARG A 116 36.06 -43.01 8.40
CA ARG A 116 35.99 -44.37 9.00
C ARG A 116 37.37 -44.94 9.32
N GLY A 117 38.39 -44.60 8.53
CA GLY A 117 39.78 -44.91 8.84
C GLY A 117 40.34 -44.27 10.12
N LYS A 118 39.58 -43.38 10.78
CA LYS A 118 39.91 -42.75 12.07
C LYS A 118 39.03 -43.22 13.23
N GLY A 119 38.21 -44.26 13.06
CA GLY A 119 37.19 -44.64 14.04
C GLY A 119 36.79 -46.11 14.02
N SER A 120 37.71 -47.01 14.40
CA SER A 120 37.37 -48.36 14.88
C SER A 120 38.55 -48.95 15.68
N PRO A 121 38.36 -49.34 16.95
CA PRO A 121 39.35 -50.11 17.70
C PRO A 121 39.03 -51.62 17.63
N GLN A 122 39.87 -52.42 16.98
CA GLN A 122 39.99 -53.85 17.33
C GLN A 122 41.37 -54.44 16.98
N GLU A 123 41.99 -55.00 18.02
CA GLU A 123 43.05 -56.05 18.08
C GLU A 123 44.39 -55.93 17.31
N ALA A 124 45.43 -55.65 18.13
CA ALA A 124 46.71 -56.36 18.21
C ALA A 124 47.72 -56.35 17.04
N GLY A 125 48.88 -55.71 17.28
CA GLY A 125 50.13 -55.90 16.50
C GLY A 125 51.12 -54.74 16.64
N THR A 126 52.23 -54.93 17.35
CA THR A 126 53.38 -54.01 17.45
C THR A 126 54.38 -54.24 16.29
N PRO A 127 55.47 -53.46 16.15
CA PRO A 127 55.57 -51.98 16.18
C PRO A 127 56.42 -51.43 15.00
N ASP A 128 56.22 -50.17 14.55
CA ASP A 128 57.36 -49.30 14.14
C ASP A 128 57.00 -47.83 13.86
N GLY A 129 58.03 -46.96 13.91
CA GLY A 129 58.29 -45.93 12.88
C GLY A 129 57.36 -44.72 12.69
N THR A 130 57.59 -43.66 13.47
CA THR A 130 57.69 -42.24 13.03
C THR A 130 56.80 -41.69 11.89
N SER A 131 55.88 -40.74 12.16
CA SER A 131 55.64 -39.51 11.33
C SER A 131 54.48 -38.56 11.77
N ASP A 132 53.89 -38.69 12.96
CA ASP A 132 52.69 -37.89 13.35
C ASP A 132 52.92 -36.39 13.67
N GLY A 133 54.17 -35.89 13.62
CA GLY A 133 54.49 -34.48 13.89
C GLY A 133 53.92 -33.51 12.83
N GLU A 134 54.28 -33.71 11.56
CA GLU A 134 54.02 -32.72 10.49
C GLU A 134 52.52 -32.53 10.17
N ARG A 135 51.70 -33.57 10.34
CA ARG A 135 50.25 -33.48 10.06
C ARG A 135 49.48 -32.69 11.11
N THR A 136 49.96 -32.67 12.35
CA THR A 136 49.31 -31.95 13.45
C THR A 136 49.64 -30.45 13.40
N GLU A 137 50.82 -30.09 12.90
CA GLU A 137 51.22 -28.70 12.67
C GLU A 137 50.46 -28.08 11.49
N LEU A 138 50.38 -28.77 10.34
CA LEU A 138 49.63 -28.29 9.18
C LEU A 138 48.14 -28.05 9.49
N HIS A 139 47.50 -28.95 10.24
CA HIS A 139 46.09 -28.77 10.62
C HIS A 139 45.87 -27.60 11.60
N ASN A 140 46.82 -27.35 12.51
CA ASN A 140 46.78 -26.16 13.38
C ASN A 140 47.00 -24.86 12.60
N GLN A 141 47.90 -24.85 11.61
CA GLN A 141 48.14 -23.68 10.77
C GLN A 141 46.94 -23.34 9.89
N ASP A 142 46.31 -24.33 9.25
CA ASP A 142 45.06 -24.13 8.48
C ASP A 142 43.94 -23.58 9.38
N ALA A 143 43.80 -24.12 10.60
CA ALA A 143 42.82 -23.62 11.58
C ALA A 143 43.12 -22.18 12.05
N GLN A 144 44.39 -21.84 12.30
CA GLN A 144 44.79 -20.48 12.69
C GLN A 144 44.63 -19.47 11.54
N ILE A 145 44.88 -19.86 10.29
CA ILE A 145 44.62 -19.04 9.11
C ILE A 145 43.12 -18.76 8.99
N LEU A 146 42.26 -19.79 9.11
CA LEU A 146 40.80 -19.62 9.04
C LEU A 146 40.25 -18.74 10.17
N VAL A 147 40.76 -18.88 11.39
CA VAL A 147 40.42 -18.00 12.53
C VAL A 147 40.92 -16.56 12.29
N GLY A 148 42.09 -16.39 11.66
CA GLY A 148 42.61 -15.09 11.23
C GLY A 148 41.69 -14.41 10.22
N GLU A 149 41.29 -15.13 9.16
CA GLU A 149 40.35 -14.63 8.15
C GLU A 149 38.98 -14.27 8.75
N LEU A 150 38.43 -15.12 9.63
CA LEU A 150 37.15 -14.85 10.29
C LEU A 150 37.25 -13.61 11.19
N ARG A 151 38.37 -13.42 11.89
CA ARG A 151 38.63 -12.21 12.68
C ARG A 151 38.74 -10.97 11.78
N GLU A 152 39.44 -11.05 10.65
CA GLU A 152 39.53 -9.92 9.71
C GLU A 152 38.17 -9.59 9.06
N LYS A 153 37.39 -10.60 8.67
CA LYS A 153 36.01 -10.46 8.15
C LYS A 153 35.11 -9.78 9.19
N ASN A 154 35.17 -10.19 10.46
CA ASN A 154 34.43 -9.55 11.56
C ASN A 154 34.87 -8.08 11.75
N SER A 155 36.18 -7.80 11.75
CA SER A 155 36.73 -6.44 11.79
C SER A 155 36.43 -5.59 10.54
N ARG A 156 36.08 -6.20 9.40
CA ARG A 156 35.57 -5.51 8.21
C ARG A 156 34.09 -5.17 8.39
N PHE A 157 33.26 -6.13 8.78
CA PHE A 157 31.84 -5.90 9.06
C PHE A 157 31.63 -4.86 10.15
N GLN A 158 32.43 -4.83 11.22
CA GLN A 158 32.35 -3.80 12.26
C GLN A 158 32.67 -2.39 11.74
N ARG A 159 33.65 -2.25 10.82
CA ARG A 159 33.96 -0.97 10.17
C ARG A 159 32.87 -0.53 9.19
N GLU A 160 32.30 -1.46 8.45
CA GLU A 160 31.18 -1.20 7.54
C GLU A 160 29.91 -0.79 8.32
N LEU A 161 29.63 -1.46 9.44
CA LEU A 161 28.58 -1.06 10.39
C LEU A 161 28.85 0.27 11.11
N ALA A 162 30.10 0.72 11.20
CA ALA A 162 30.43 2.05 11.70
C ALA A 162 30.21 3.10 10.59
N ALA A 163 30.72 2.85 9.38
CA ALA A 163 30.54 3.73 8.22
C ALA A 163 29.05 3.91 7.84
N LEU A 164 28.24 2.84 7.87
CA LEU A 164 26.80 2.91 7.62
C LEU A 164 26.05 3.68 8.72
N ARG A 165 26.52 3.66 9.97
CA ARG A 165 25.97 4.50 11.05
C ARG A 165 26.36 5.97 10.88
N GLU A 166 27.59 6.25 10.50
CA GLU A 166 28.08 7.59 10.18
C GLU A 166 27.34 8.17 8.97
N GLU A 167 27.11 7.39 7.92
CA GLU A 167 26.28 7.78 6.77
C GLU A 167 24.82 8.03 7.18
N ASN A 168 24.23 7.16 8.01
CA ASN A 168 22.87 7.39 8.54
C ASN A 168 22.79 8.68 9.36
N GLN A 169 23.82 8.98 10.16
CA GLN A 169 23.91 10.18 10.95
C GLN A 169 24.07 11.42 10.05
N ALA A 170 24.96 11.38 9.06
CA ALA A 170 25.13 12.44 8.07
C ALA A 170 23.89 12.66 7.19
N LEU A 171 23.11 11.61 6.89
CA LEU A 171 21.82 11.72 6.20
C LEU A 171 20.75 12.36 7.09
N LYS A 172 20.70 12.04 8.39
CA LYS A 172 19.83 12.72 9.36
C LYS A 172 20.21 14.20 9.52
N GLU A 173 21.51 14.51 9.60
CA GLU A 173 21.99 15.89 9.66
C GLU A 173 21.69 16.67 8.38
N LYS A 174 21.79 16.04 7.20
CA LYS A 174 21.34 16.62 5.92
C LYS A 174 19.83 16.84 5.88
N LEU A 175 19.03 15.91 6.39
CA LEU A 175 17.57 16.05 6.47
C LEU A 175 17.20 17.25 7.36
N ILE A 176 17.78 17.34 8.56
CA ILE A 176 17.61 18.48 9.47
C ILE A 176 18.11 19.79 8.84
N SER A 177 19.18 19.75 8.06
CA SER A 177 19.70 20.93 7.32
C SER A 177 18.79 21.36 6.15
N LEU A 178 18.07 20.42 5.54
CA LEU A 178 17.06 20.70 4.51
C LEU A 178 15.77 21.24 5.13
N GLU A 179 15.33 20.68 6.26
CA GLU A 179 14.17 21.15 7.03
C GLU A 179 14.38 22.54 7.66
N THR A 180 15.63 22.94 7.91
CA THR A 180 16.00 24.27 8.41
C THR A 180 16.36 25.28 7.32
N SER A 181 16.26 24.91 6.03
CA SER A 181 16.52 25.80 4.90
C SER A 181 15.23 26.50 4.42
N PRO A 182 15.15 27.85 4.43
CA PRO A 182 13.93 28.56 4.02
C PRO A 182 13.75 28.53 2.50
N VAL A 183 12.75 27.79 2.04
CA VAL A 183 12.40 27.67 0.60
C VAL A 183 11.83 28.97 0.04
N SER A 184 12.36 29.42 -1.10
CA SER A 184 11.68 30.36 -2.00
C SER A 184 11.25 29.66 -3.31
N SER A 185 10.16 30.15 -3.90
CA SER A 185 9.28 29.43 -4.84
C SER A 185 9.88 28.99 -6.18
N GLY A 186 9.26 27.96 -6.79
CA GLY A 186 9.38 27.64 -8.22
C GLY A 186 8.49 26.47 -8.66
N ASN A 187 7.33 26.74 -9.28
CA ASN A 187 6.41 25.72 -9.79
C ASN A 187 6.87 25.12 -11.14
N ASN A 188 6.61 23.83 -11.39
CA ASN A 188 5.70 23.37 -12.46
C ASN A 188 5.62 21.81 -12.60
N THR A 189 4.38 21.29 -12.51
CA THR A 189 3.71 20.22 -13.31
C THR A 189 4.54 19.09 -13.99
N ALA A 190 4.14 17.81 -13.99
CA ALA A 190 2.92 17.13 -13.51
C ALA A 190 3.10 15.58 -13.36
N THR A 191 2.11 14.92 -12.73
CA THR A 191 1.78 13.47 -12.72
C THR A 191 2.89 12.48 -12.25
N SER A 192 2.69 11.59 -11.28
CA SER A 192 1.54 11.23 -10.40
C SER A 192 2.10 10.37 -9.22
N ALA A 193 1.37 9.93 -8.18
CA ALA A 193 -0.07 9.87 -7.93
C ALA A 193 -0.40 9.96 -6.41
N SER A 194 -1.53 9.38 -6.00
CA SER A 194 -2.03 9.15 -4.62
C SER A 194 -1.11 8.24 -3.78
N LEU A 195 -1.08 8.27 -2.44
CA LEU A 195 -2.18 8.51 -1.48
C LEU A 195 -1.78 9.38 -0.27
N THR A 196 -2.69 10.26 0.14
CA THR A 196 -2.81 10.91 1.46
C THR A 196 -3.78 10.09 2.34
N SER A 197 -3.86 10.12 3.68
CA SER A 197 -3.17 10.72 4.85
C SER A 197 -3.87 10.10 6.11
N PRO A 198 -3.83 10.58 7.38
CA PRO A 198 -2.95 11.56 8.05
C PRO A 198 -2.32 11.04 9.37
N SER A 199 -1.41 11.82 9.97
CA SER A 199 -1.65 12.39 11.31
C SER A 199 -0.61 13.47 11.62
N THR A 200 -1.05 14.71 11.75
CA THR A 200 -0.22 15.87 12.10
C THR A 200 -0.37 16.18 13.59
N ALA A 201 0.74 16.30 14.30
CA ALA A 201 0.79 17.03 15.57
C ALA A 201 2.12 17.80 15.64
N SER A 202 2.10 19.05 15.18
CA SER A 202 3.25 19.96 15.22
C SER A 202 3.05 21.01 16.32
N THR A 203 3.98 21.00 17.27
CA THR A 203 4.58 22.17 17.95
C THR A 203 3.71 23.21 18.67
N SER A 204 4.07 23.42 19.93
CA SER A 204 3.92 24.67 20.72
C SER A 204 4.37 25.93 19.94
N ILE A 205 4.06 27.19 20.31
CA ILE A 205 4.06 27.83 21.64
C ILE A 205 3.25 29.16 21.57
N THR A 206 2.54 29.52 22.65
CA THR A 206 2.80 30.76 23.44
C THR A 206 2.16 30.64 24.84
N SER A 207 2.84 31.20 25.84
CA SER A 207 2.49 31.22 27.28
C SER A 207 2.16 32.65 27.75
N PRO A 208 1.73 32.93 29.01
CA PRO A 208 1.32 32.08 30.14
C PRO A 208 -0.17 32.34 30.56
N THR A 209 -0.82 31.67 31.52
CA THR A 209 -0.70 31.86 33.00
C THR A 209 -1.64 30.88 33.74
N LYS A 210 -1.28 30.46 34.96
CA LYS A 210 -2.07 29.59 35.90
C LYS A 210 -2.91 30.45 36.89
N PRO A 211 -3.72 29.88 37.81
CA PRO A 211 -4.59 28.68 37.79
C PRO A 211 -6.02 28.90 38.38
N SER A 212 -6.91 27.88 38.36
CA SER A 212 -7.67 27.33 39.53
C SER A 212 -9.17 27.00 39.33
N LEU A 213 -9.55 25.84 39.89
CA LEU A 213 -10.82 25.42 40.54
C LEU A 213 -12.24 25.64 39.93
N ASN A 214 -12.99 24.53 39.94
CA ASN A 214 -14.43 24.36 40.26
C ASN A 214 -15.51 25.33 39.70
N GLY A 215 -16.43 24.75 38.90
CA GLY A 215 -17.80 24.55 39.40
C GLY A 215 -18.98 25.27 38.72
N VAL A 216 -20.01 24.46 38.43
CA VAL A 216 -21.46 24.78 38.37
C VAL A 216 -22.02 25.52 37.12
N LEU A 217 -23.21 25.05 36.71
CA LEU A 217 -24.21 25.60 35.77
C LEU A 217 -24.81 26.96 36.26
N PRO A 218 -25.74 27.62 35.52
CA PRO A 218 -25.90 27.78 34.07
C PRO A 218 -26.29 29.24 33.70
N GLU A 219 -26.98 29.39 32.56
CA GLU A 219 -27.97 30.42 32.22
C GLU A 219 -27.46 31.70 31.54
N SER A 220 -28.19 32.12 30.51
CA SER A 220 -27.92 33.30 29.69
C SER A 220 -29.24 34.00 29.41
N ALA A 221 -29.29 35.29 29.70
CA ALA A 221 -30.44 36.13 29.42
C ALA A 221 -29.97 37.49 28.89
N THR A 222 -30.77 38.05 27.98
CA THR A 222 -30.99 39.50 27.78
C THR A 222 -29.76 40.35 27.40
N THR A 223 -29.71 40.89 26.18
CA THR A 223 -30.21 42.27 25.84
C THR A 223 -29.01 43.21 25.67
N GLU A 224 -28.95 44.22 24.80
CA GLU A 224 -29.71 44.66 23.61
C GLU A 224 -28.99 45.95 23.14
N MET A 225 -29.38 46.53 21.99
CA MET A 225 -28.98 47.88 21.52
C MET A 225 -27.49 48.07 21.13
N GLY A 226 -27.16 48.82 20.08
CA GLY A 226 -28.02 49.51 19.11
C GLY A 226 -27.19 50.23 18.03
N GLU A 227 -27.90 50.84 17.08
CA GLU A 227 -27.57 52.01 16.22
C GLU A 227 -26.08 52.32 15.87
N GLY A 228 -25.70 52.63 14.63
CA GLY A 228 -26.44 52.85 13.39
C GLY A 228 -25.49 53.32 12.28
N GLY A 229 -25.93 53.37 11.02
CA GLY A 229 -25.16 54.01 9.94
C GLY A 229 -25.38 55.53 9.86
N PRO A 230 -25.10 56.21 8.72
CA PRO A 230 -24.48 55.70 7.48
C PRO A 230 -23.49 56.71 6.80
N LEU A 231 -23.17 56.44 5.51
CA LEU A 231 -22.78 57.40 4.42
C LEU A 231 -21.29 57.66 4.07
N ASN A 232 -20.97 57.31 2.80
CA ASN A 232 -20.14 57.98 1.78
C ASN A 232 -18.68 58.43 2.05
N GLY A 233 -17.77 58.03 1.13
CA GLY A 233 -16.44 58.64 0.96
C GLY A 233 -15.50 57.93 -0.04
N SER A 234 -15.70 58.12 -1.35
CA SER A 234 -14.67 57.89 -2.40
C SER A 234 -13.82 59.18 -2.54
N PRO A 235 -12.56 59.20 -3.06
CA PRO A 235 -12.29 58.86 -4.48
C PRO A 235 -10.84 58.42 -4.89
N ILE A 236 -10.67 58.04 -6.18
CA ILE A 236 -9.44 58.23 -7.03
C ILE A 236 -8.19 57.38 -6.64
N LYS A 237 -7.51 56.57 -7.47
CA LYS A 237 -7.34 56.32 -8.93
C LYS A 237 -6.71 54.87 -9.09
N THR A 238 -6.40 54.22 -10.22
CA THR A 238 -6.24 54.58 -11.66
C THR A 238 -6.43 53.35 -12.61
N SER A 239 -6.39 53.62 -13.92
CA SER A 239 -6.08 52.82 -15.14
C SER A 239 -5.08 51.65 -15.06
N VAL A 240 -5.04 50.61 -15.94
CA VAL A 240 -5.77 50.25 -17.21
C VAL A 240 -5.49 48.78 -17.60
N SER A 241 -6.42 48.08 -18.29
CA SER A 241 -6.23 47.38 -19.61
C SER A 241 -7.10 46.12 -19.88
N SER A 242 -7.65 46.07 -21.11
CA SER A 242 -7.84 44.90 -22.01
C SER A 242 -8.89 43.77 -21.78
N SER A 243 -10.05 43.98 -22.42
CA SER A 243 -10.66 43.18 -23.52
C SER A 243 -11.30 41.77 -23.35
N SER A 244 -12.50 41.67 -23.98
CA SER A 244 -13.18 40.46 -24.54
C SER A 244 -13.84 39.47 -23.53
N ASP A 245 -15.00 38.84 -23.80
CA ASP A 245 -15.89 38.92 -24.97
C ASP A 245 -17.40 38.65 -24.67
N LEU A 246 -18.22 39.01 -25.67
CA LEU A 246 -19.68 38.90 -25.90
C LEU A 246 -20.52 37.77 -25.26
N THR A 247 -21.82 38.04 -25.03
CA THR A 247 -22.97 37.28 -25.63
C THR A 247 -24.30 38.07 -25.61
N LYS A 248 -25.17 37.82 -26.62
CA LYS A 248 -26.56 38.30 -26.85
C LYS A 248 -26.77 39.83 -27.04
N GLY A 249 -27.61 40.30 -27.97
CA GLY A 249 -28.36 39.63 -29.05
C GLY A 249 -29.52 40.48 -29.60
N SER A 250 -29.92 40.25 -30.87
CA SER A 250 -30.90 41.03 -31.68
C SER A 250 -30.30 42.28 -32.36
N PRO A 251 -30.66 42.57 -33.64
CA PRO A 251 -31.93 43.24 -33.89
C PRO A 251 -32.74 42.79 -35.13
N SER A 252 -33.97 43.28 -35.16
CA SER A 252 -34.84 43.62 -36.30
C SER A 252 -35.38 45.05 -35.98
N PRO A 253 -35.93 45.87 -36.91
CA PRO A 253 -36.72 45.46 -38.07
C PRO A 253 -36.47 46.27 -39.38
N ASP A 254 -37.43 46.08 -40.28
CA ASP A 254 -37.61 46.51 -41.68
C ASP A 254 -38.11 47.97 -41.84
N SER A 255 -37.97 48.51 -43.07
CA SER A 255 -38.63 49.69 -43.68
C SER A 255 -38.37 51.08 -43.06
N SER A 256 -37.81 52.07 -43.76
CA SER A 256 -38.21 52.72 -45.03
C SER A 256 -39.47 53.61 -44.91
N GLU A 257 -39.30 54.91 -44.60
CA GLU A 257 -40.03 55.99 -45.30
C GLU A 257 -39.44 57.42 -45.07
N PHE A 258 -39.36 58.17 -46.18
CA PHE A 258 -39.46 59.63 -46.33
C PHE A 258 -38.60 60.62 -45.49
N GLU A 259 -37.61 61.22 -46.15
CA GLU A 259 -37.16 62.58 -45.84
C GLU A 259 -38.26 63.61 -46.15
N LYS A 260 -38.50 64.57 -45.24
CA LYS A 260 -39.32 65.74 -45.54
C LYS A 260 -38.72 67.00 -44.93
N ILE A 261 -37.75 67.58 -45.66
CA ILE A 261 -37.05 68.80 -45.26
C ILE A 261 -37.93 70.03 -45.59
N PRO A 262 -38.13 71.00 -44.68
CA PRO A 262 -39.03 72.14 -44.90
C PRO A 262 -38.61 73.14 -45.98
N SER A 263 -39.59 73.67 -46.71
CA SER A 263 -39.43 74.80 -47.63
C SER A 263 -39.38 76.16 -46.91
N ARG A 264 -38.39 77.01 -47.25
CA ARG A 264 -38.34 78.50 -47.18
C ARG A 264 -36.87 78.94 -47.23
N SER A 265 -36.45 80.06 -47.82
CA SER A 265 -37.05 80.98 -48.81
C SER A 265 -35.97 81.99 -49.22
N ASP A 266 -35.29 81.80 -50.34
CA ASP A 266 -34.29 82.77 -50.83
C ASP A 266 -34.89 83.71 -51.89
N SER A 267 -35.23 84.91 -51.43
CA SER A 267 -35.75 85.99 -52.24
C SER A 267 -34.63 86.76 -52.93
N ILE A 268 -34.37 86.46 -54.21
CA ILE A 268 -33.62 87.34 -55.12
C ILE A 268 -34.57 88.01 -56.12
N SER A 269 -35.11 89.16 -55.73
CA SER A 269 -35.80 90.09 -56.64
C SER A 269 -34.96 91.36 -56.79
N SER A 270 -34.02 91.36 -57.74
CA SER A 270 -33.30 92.57 -58.14
C SER A 270 -33.78 93.05 -59.51
N SER A 271 -34.43 94.21 -59.51
CA SER A 271 -34.79 95.02 -60.68
C SER A 271 -35.64 94.39 -61.78
N THR A 272 -36.82 94.95 -62.02
CA THR A 272 -36.99 95.85 -63.19
C THR A 272 -38.21 96.74 -63.00
N LYS A 273 -38.18 97.92 -63.63
CA LYS A 273 -39.14 99.00 -63.38
C LYS A 273 -40.40 98.80 -64.23
N GLY A 274 -41.57 98.73 -63.59
CA GLY A 274 -42.83 99.04 -64.26
C GLY A 274 -42.99 100.56 -64.37
N VAL A 275 -42.68 101.15 -65.53
CA VAL A 275 -43.03 102.53 -65.86
C VAL A 275 -44.29 102.54 -66.73
N THR A 276 -45.16 103.51 -66.47
CA THR A 276 -46.44 103.76 -67.14
C THR A 276 -46.31 104.13 -68.62
N LEU A 277 -47.41 103.99 -69.37
CA LEU A 277 -47.53 104.35 -70.80
C LEU A 277 -47.25 105.84 -71.10
N GLY A 278 -46.84 106.10 -72.36
CA GLY A 278 -46.86 107.41 -73.02
C GLY A 278 -45.47 108.03 -73.22
N ALA A 279 -45.03 108.43 -74.41
CA ALA A 279 -45.71 108.53 -75.72
C ALA A 279 -44.74 108.23 -76.90
N MET A 280 -45.23 108.34 -78.14
CA MET A 280 -44.54 108.12 -79.42
C MET A 280 -43.15 108.80 -79.48
N GLU A 281 -42.16 108.23 -80.18
CA GLU A 281 -41.82 108.39 -81.61
C GLU A 281 -40.52 107.56 -81.86
N ARG A 282 -40.15 107.00 -83.01
CA ARG A 282 -40.67 106.97 -84.40
C ARG A 282 -40.08 105.75 -85.14
N ASP A 283 -40.75 105.35 -86.23
CA ASP A 283 -40.25 104.65 -87.42
C ASP A 283 -39.73 103.20 -87.33
N LEU A 284 -40.40 102.32 -88.11
CA LEU A 284 -40.17 100.88 -88.22
C LEU A 284 -39.13 100.58 -89.31
N SER A 285 -38.07 99.83 -88.98
CA SER A 285 -37.07 99.34 -89.96
C SER A 285 -36.86 97.83 -89.85
N VAL A 286 -36.58 97.19 -90.99
CA VAL A 286 -36.49 95.72 -91.14
C VAL A 286 -35.34 95.12 -90.33
N GLU A 287 -34.22 95.84 -90.21
CA GLU A 287 -32.99 95.37 -89.53
C GLU A 287 -33.20 95.09 -88.04
N CYS A 288 -34.01 95.91 -87.36
CA CYS A 288 -34.36 95.72 -85.94
C CYS A 288 -35.22 94.46 -85.71
N LEU A 289 -36.00 94.04 -86.72
CA LEU A 289 -36.77 92.79 -86.65
C LEU A 289 -35.87 91.58 -86.92
N THR A 290 -34.92 91.67 -87.86
CA THR A 290 -33.99 90.57 -88.13
C THR A 290 -33.05 90.27 -86.96
N GLU A 291 -32.48 91.29 -86.30
CA GLU A 291 -31.64 91.10 -85.11
C GLU A 291 -32.47 90.51 -83.94
N ARG A 292 -33.73 90.94 -83.80
CA ARG A 292 -34.63 90.40 -82.78
C ARG A 292 -34.98 88.93 -83.03
N ILE A 293 -35.17 88.53 -84.30
CA ILE A 293 -35.41 87.14 -84.70
C ILE A 293 -34.15 86.30 -84.44
N GLN A 294 -32.98 86.73 -84.93
CA GLN A 294 -31.71 86.02 -84.72
C GLN A 294 -31.43 85.81 -83.22
N LYS A 295 -31.63 86.82 -82.37
CA LYS A 295 -31.46 86.67 -80.93
C LYS A 295 -32.46 85.70 -80.28
N MET A 296 -33.68 85.59 -80.82
CA MET A 296 -34.63 84.56 -80.38
C MET A 296 -34.18 83.17 -80.86
N GLU A 297 -33.70 83.04 -82.10
CA GLU A 297 -33.15 81.80 -82.66
C GLU A 297 -31.93 81.33 -81.85
N GLU A 298 -30.95 82.19 -81.56
CA GLU A 298 -29.79 81.87 -80.72
C GLU A 298 -30.21 81.44 -79.31
N SER A 299 -31.17 82.15 -78.69
CA SER A 299 -31.71 81.75 -77.38
C SER A 299 -32.42 80.39 -77.41
N HIS A 300 -33.10 80.08 -78.52
CA HIS A 300 -33.75 78.79 -78.73
C HIS A 300 -32.73 77.67 -78.93
N HIS A 301 -31.64 77.91 -79.66
CA HIS A 301 -30.55 76.95 -79.80
C HIS A 301 -29.84 76.71 -78.45
N SER A 302 -29.46 77.75 -77.70
CA SER A 302 -28.86 77.59 -76.35
C SER A 302 -29.79 76.81 -75.42
N THR A 303 -31.08 77.15 -75.40
CA THR A 303 -32.07 76.41 -74.58
C THR A 303 -32.20 74.95 -75.05
N SER A 304 -32.14 74.68 -76.35
CA SER A 304 -32.19 73.32 -76.90
C SER A 304 -30.93 72.52 -76.61
N GLU A 305 -29.74 73.15 -76.63
CA GLU A 305 -28.47 72.51 -76.29
C GLU A 305 -28.37 72.22 -74.79
N GLU A 306 -28.81 73.14 -73.93
CA GLU A 306 -28.92 72.92 -72.47
C GLU A 306 -29.95 71.81 -72.14
N LEU A 307 -31.09 71.77 -72.84
CA LEU A 307 -32.06 70.67 -72.72
C LEU A 307 -31.49 69.34 -73.22
N GLN A 308 -30.70 69.34 -74.30
CA GLN A 308 -30.04 68.13 -74.78
C GLN A 308 -28.95 67.65 -73.81
N ALA A 309 -28.17 68.57 -73.21
CA ALA A 309 -27.16 68.25 -72.20
C ALA A 309 -27.79 67.68 -70.93
N THR A 310 -28.88 68.26 -70.42
CA THR A 310 -29.60 67.75 -69.25
C THR A 310 -30.31 66.42 -69.52
N LEU A 311 -30.80 66.17 -70.73
CA LEU A 311 -31.30 64.86 -71.14
C LEU A 311 -30.18 63.81 -71.23
N GLN A 312 -28.98 64.18 -71.70
CA GLN A 312 -27.82 63.28 -71.72
C GLN A 312 -27.34 62.97 -70.29
N GLU A 313 -27.23 63.98 -69.42
CA GLU A 313 -26.84 63.77 -68.02
C GLU A 313 -27.85 62.87 -67.29
N LEU A 314 -29.15 63.04 -67.55
CA LEU A 314 -30.19 62.16 -67.02
C LEU A 314 -30.07 60.73 -67.56
N ALA A 315 -29.67 60.53 -68.82
CA ALA A 315 -29.42 59.22 -69.40
C ALA A 315 -28.17 58.55 -68.78
N ASP A 316 -27.09 59.31 -68.57
CA ASP A 316 -25.87 58.83 -67.92
C ASP A 316 -26.15 58.44 -66.46
N GLN A 317 -26.93 59.26 -65.73
CA GLN A 317 -27.40 58.93 -64.38
C GLN A 317 -28.27 57.66 -64.37
N GLN A 318 -29.16 57.47 -65.35
CA GLN A 318 -29.94 56.23 -65.50
C GLN A 318 -29.06 55.01 -65.78
N GLN A 319 -27.97 55.16 -66.54
CA GLN A 319 -26.99 54.09 -66.76
C GLN A 319 -26.27 53.74 -65.45
N VAL A 320 -25.78 54.74 -64.70
CA VAL A 320 -25.11 54.52 -63.40
C VAL A 320 -26.04 53.83 -62.40
N VAL A 321 -27.32 54.19 -62.36
CA VAL A 321 -28.31 53.49 -61.51
C VAL A 321 -28.50 52.03 -61.94
N GLN A 322 -28.52 51.73 -63.24
CA GLN A 322 -28.58 50.35 -63.73
C GLN A 322 -27.33 49.55 -63.37
N GLU A 323 -26.13 50.11 -63.57
CA GLU A 323 -24.86 49.48 -63.20
C GLU A 323 -24.76 49.21 -61.69
N LEU A 324 -25.16 50.17 -60.85
CA LEU A 324 -25.23 50.00 -59.40
C LEU A 324 -26.29 48.97 -58.98
N THR A 325 -27.39 48.83 -59.73
CA THR A 325 -28.43 47.81 -59.46
C THR A 325 -27.87 46.41 -59.73
N VAL A 326 -27.24 46.20 -60.89
CA VAL A 326 -26.60 44.92 -61.25
C VAL A 326 -25.46 44.57 -60.27
N GLU A 327 -24.66 45.55 -59.85
CA GLU A 327 -23.60 45.30 -58.85
C GLU A 327 -24.18 44.97 -57.47
N ASN A 328 -25.32 45.54 -57.08
CA ASN A 328 -26.00 45.20 -55.83
C ASN A 328 -26.57 43.77 -55.87
N GLU A 329 -27.18 43.37 -57.00
CA GLU A 329 -27.59 41.98 -57.24
C GLU A 329 -26.40 41.01 -57.17
N ARG A 330 -25.29 41.34 -57.82
CA ARG A 330 -24.03 40.56 -57.77
C ARG A 330 -23.49 40.41 -56.35
N LEU A 331 -23.48 41.50 -55.57
CA LEU A 331 -23.06 41.48 -54.16
C LEU A 331 -24.04 40.70 -53.27
N ALA A 332 -25.34 40.69 -53.58
CA ALA A 332 -26.33 39.87 -52.89
C ALA A 332 -26.12 38.37 -53.15
N GLU A 333 -25.78 37.98 -54.38
CA GLU A 333 -25.38 36.60 -54.73
C GLU A 333 -24.09 36.19 -53.99
N GLU A 334 -23.03 37.01 -54.02
CA GLU A 334 -21.79 36.74 -53.28
C GLU A 334 -22.03 36.59 -51.78
N LYS A 335 -22.86 37.45 -51.19
CA LYS A 335 -23.29 37.36 -49.79
C LYS A 335 -24.02 36.04 -49.52
N GLY A 336 -24.88 35.57 -50.42
CA GLY A 336 -25.57 34.27 -50.31
C GLY A 336 -24.60 33.08 -50.37
N LEU A 337 -23.62 33.12 -51.27
CA LEU A 337 -22.56 32.11 -51.37
C LEU A 337 -21.67 32.10 -50.11
N LEU A 338 -21.32 33.26 -49.57
CA LEU A 338 -20.56 33.38 -48.32
C LEU A 338 -21.36 32.86 -47.11
N GLN A 339 -22.66 33.17 -47.02
CA GLN A 339 -23.53 32.66 -45.96
C GLN A 339 -23.68 31.14 -45.98
N THR A 340 -23.91 30.55 -47.16
CA THR A 340 -24.00 29.08 -47.32
C THR A 340 -22.68 28.39 -47.04
N SER A 341 -21.54 28.94 -47.50
CA SER A 341 -20.20 28.45 -47.17
C SER A 341 -19.91 28.50 -45.66
N LEU A 342 -20.24 29.60 -44.99
CA LEU A 342 -20.09 29.74 -43.53
C LEU A 342 -20.95 28.74 -42.77
N GLN A 343 -22.18 28.49 -43.24
CA GLN A 343 -23.08 27.50 -42.64
C GLN A 343 -22.52 26.07 -42.76
N GLN A 344 -22.01 25.69 -43.94
CA GLN A 344 -21.33 24.40 -44.13
C GLN A 344 -20.07 24.26 -43.26
N GLN A 345 -19.31 25.34 -43.05
CA GLN A 345 -18.17 25.31 -42.13
C GLN A 345 -18.60 25.10 -40.67
N ARG A 346 -19.70 25.72 -40.23
CA ARG A 346 -20.26 25.51 -38.88
C ARG A 346 -20.69 24.06 -38.67
N GLU A 347 -21.46 23.49 -39.60
CA GLU A 347 -21.88 22.09 -39.56
C GLU A 347 -20.69 21.11 -39.54
N ARG A 348 -19.64 21.42 -40.31
CA ARG A 348 -18.40 20.63 -40.30
C ARG A 348 -17.66 20.69 -38.96
N VAL A 349 -17.61 21.86 -38.31
CA VAL A 349 -17.01 22.03 -36.97
C VAL A 349 -17.84 21.30 -35.92
N GLU A 350 -19.18 21.39 -35.98
CA GLU A 350 -20.09 20.70 -35.06
C GLU A 350 -19.96 19.18 -35.18
N LEU A 351 -19.89 18.63 -36.40
CA LEU A 351 -19.63 17.20 -36.62
C LEU A 351 -18.26 16.75 -36.08
N LEU A 352 -17.23 17.60 -36.14
CA LEU A 352 -15.92 17.32 -35.55
C LEU A 352 -15.97 17.39 -34.01
N ALA A 353 -16.75 18.32 -33.44
CA ALA A 353 -16.97 18.41 -32.00
C ALA A 353 -17.68 17.15 -31.47
N GLN A 354 -18.77 16.72 -32.13
CA GLN A 354 -19.50 15.48 -31.79
C GLN A 354 -18.58 14.24 -31.88
N LYS A 355 -17.72 14.15 -32.91
CA LYS A 355 -16.74 13.06 -33.03
C LYS A 355 -15.69 13.09 -31.92
N ASN A 356 -15.18 14.27 -31.56
CA ASN A 356 -14.25 14.41 -30.45
C ASN A 356 -14.90 14.05 -29.11
N GLU A 357 -16.17 14.42 -28.89
CA GLU A 357 -16.90 14.05 -27.69
C GLU A 357 -17.11 12.53 -27.59
N ALA A 358 -17.51 11.88 -28.68
CA ALA A 358 -17.66 10.41 -28.73
C ALA A 358 -16.32 9.68 -28.48
N LEU A 359 -15.20 10.19 -29.01
CA LEU A 359 -13.87 9.67 -28.72
C LEU A 359 -13.49 9.86 -27.24
N LEU A 360 -13.78 11.02 -26.66
CA LEU A 360 -13.55 11.29 -25.23
C LEU A 360 -14.43 10.42 -24.33
N GLN A 361 -15.68 10.13 -24.70
CA GLN A 361 -16.54 9.18 -23.99
C GLN A 361 -15.93 7.78 -24.01
N ARG A 362 -15.55 7.28 -25.20
CA ARG A 362 -14.91 5.97 -25.34
C ARG A 362 -13.59 5.84 -24.58
N LEU A 363 -12.78 6.89 -24.52
CA LEU A 363 -11.56 6.91 -23.71
C LEU A 363 -11.84 6.85 -22.21
N ARG A 364 -12.90 7.51 -21.72
CA ARG A 364 -13.34 7.41 -20.32
C ARG A 364 -13.86 6.00 -19.99
N GLU A 365 -14.65 5.41 -20.88
CA GLU A 365 -15.13 4.03 -20.75
C GLU A 365 -13.97 3.03 -20.68
N GLN A 366 -12.95 3.19 -21.54
CA GLN A 366 -11.74 2.36 -21.52
C GLN A 366 -10.90 2.54 -20.24
N ALA A 367 -10.80 3.77 -19.72
CA ALA A 367 -10.13 4.03 -18.44
C ALA A 367 -10.87 3.35 -17.28
N GLN A 368 -12.20 3.50 -17.23
CA GLN A 368 -13.06 2.87 -16.22
C GLN A 368 -13.04 1.33 -16.31
N SER A 369 -13.04 0.76 -17.52
CA SER A 369 -12.94 -0.69 -17.67
C SER A 369 -11.58 -1.21 -17.20
N HIS A 370 -10.48 -0.50 -17.51
CA HIS A 370 -9.14 -0.86 -17.06
C HIS A 370 -8.98 -0.73 -15.53
N GLU A 371 -9.57 0.30 -14.91
CA GLU A 371 -9.59 0.46 -13.45
C GLU A 371 -10.42 -0.64 -12.77
N ALA A 372 -11.56 -1.02 -13.35
CA ALA A 372 -12.36 -2.14 -12.87
C ALA A 372 -11.66 -3.50 -13.07
N GLU A 373 -10.92 -3.69 -14.15
CA GLU A 373 -10.10 -4.88 -14.40
C GLU A 373 -8.90 -4.96 -13.45
N ALA A 374 -8.18 -3.85 -13.21
CA ALA A 374 -7.12 -3.78 -12.22
C ALA A 374 -7.63 -4.07 -10.80
N SER A 375 -8.79 -3.51 -10.44
CA SER A 375 -9.48 -3.77 -9.17
C SER A 375 -9.90 -5.25 -9.02
N ARG A 376 -10.38 -5.88 -10.09
CA ARG A 376 -10.67 -7.32 -10.13
C ARG A 376 -9.40 -8.16 -10.01
N ALA A 377 -8.32 -7.78 -10.71
CA ALA A 377 -7.03 -8.47 -10.69
C ALA A 377 -6.39 -8.44 -9.29
N SER A 378 -6.41 -7.29 -8.61
CA SER A 378 -6.02 -7.14 -7.21
C SER A 378 -6.86 -8.05 -6.30
N ARG A 379 -8.19 -8.03 -6.42
CA ARG A 379 -9.07 -8.91 -5.64
C ARG A 379 -8.83 -10.40 -5.91
N THR A 380 -8.51 -10.80 -7.15
CA THR A 380 -8.14 -12.20 -7.43
C THR A 380 -6.79 -12.57 -6.84
N ALA A 381 -5.80 -11.67 -6.87
CA ALA A 381 -4.50 -11.90 -6.24
C ALA A 381 -4.62 -12.05 -4.71
N GLU A 382 -5.45 -11.22 -4.05
CA GLU A 382 -5.76 -11.37 -2.62
C GLU A 382 -6.42 -12.72 -2.28
N LEU A 383 -7.32 -13.20 -3.15
CA LEU A 383 -7.96 -14.51 -2.97
C LEU A 383 -6.97 -15.66 -3.20
N GLU A 384 -6.10 -15.55 -4.21
CA GLU A 384 -5.02 -16.52 -4.47
C GLU A 384 -4.02 -16.57 -3.31
N GLN A 385 -3.64 -15.41 -2.75
CA GLN A 385 -2.80 -15.33 -1.55
C GLN A 385 -3.45 -16.02 -0.35
N ARG A 386 -4.72 -15.71 -0.03
CA ARG A 386 -5.42 -16.36 1.10
C ARG A 386 -5.57 -17.88 0.93
N LEU A 387 -5.76 -18.34 -0.31
CA LEU A 387 -5.78 -19.78 -0.60
C LEU A 387 -4.39 -20.42 -0.41
N ALA A 388 -3.31 -19.73 -0.79
CA ALA A 388 -1.95 -20.20 -0.55
C ALA A 388 -1.64 -20.28 0.96
N GLU A 389 -1.95 -19.22 1.72
CA GLU A 389 -1.82 -19.16 3.19
C GLU A 389 -2.61 -20.29 3.86
N GLN A 390 -3.85 -20.55 3.43
CA GLN A 390 -4.66 -21.64 3.98
C GLN A 390 -4.07 -23.03 3.66
N VAL A 391 -3.48 -23.22 2.48
CA VAL A 391 -2.78 -24.47 2.11
C VAL A 391 -1.49 -24.65 2.92
N GLU A 392 -0.75 -23.58 3.18
CA GLU A 392 0.46 -23.59 4.00
C GLU A 392 0.13 -23.87 5.48
N ASN A 393 -0.86 -23.20 6.06
CA ASN A 393 -1.37 -23.51 7.40
C ASN A 393 -1.81 -24.97 7.52
N SER A 394 -2.59 -25.46 6.55
CA SER A 394 -3.00 -26.87 6.49
C SER A 394 -1.83 -27.84 6.34
N ARG A 395 -0.71 -27.41 5.74
CA ARG A 395 0.53 -28.20 5.63
C ARG A 395 1.27 -28.22 6.97
N PHE A 396 1.41 -27.08 7.62
CA PHE A 396 2.04 -26.94 8.94
C PHE A 396 1.29 -27.73 10.02
N GLU A 397 -0.05 -27.69 10.03
CA GLU A 397 -0.87 -28.52 10.91
C GLU A 397 -0.64 -30.02 10.68
N ARG A 398 -0.56 -30.45 9.42
CA ARG A 398 -0.23 -31.85 9.06
C ARG A 398 1.17 -32.25 9.50
N GLU A 399 2.16 -31.37 9.34
CA GLU A 399 3.54 -31.58 9.76
C GLU A 399 3.62 -31.75 11.29
N LYS A 400 2.99 -30.83 12.05
CA LYS A 400 2.86 -30.94 13.51
C LYS A 400 2.15 -32.22 13.97
N LEU A 401 1.12 -32.67 13.27
CA LEU A 401 0.45 -33.94 13.58
C LEU A 401 1.34 -35.16 13.30
N VAL A 402 2.18 -35.12 12.26
CA VAL A 402 3.19 -36.15 11.98
C VAL A 402 4.29 -36.16 13.04
N ASP A 403 4.77 -35.01 13.50
CA ASP A 403 5.75 -34.90 14.58
C ASP A 403 5.20 -35.52 15.89
N ILE A 404 3.97 -35.17 16.27
CA ILE A 404 3.29 -35.75 17.43
C ILE A 404 3.11 -37.26 17.24
N GLN A 405 2.71 -37.74 16.06
CA GLN A 405 2.60 -39.16 15.76
C GLN A 405 3.97 -39.88 15.90
N GLN A 406 5.05 -39.26 15.43
CA GLN A 406 6.39 -39.83 15.50
C GLN A 406 6.92 -39.86 16.94
N GLN A 407 6.65 -38.82 17.75
CA GLN A 407 6.96 -38.79 19.18
C GLN A 407 6.20 -39.88 19.95
N LEU A 408 4.89 -40.01 19.74
CA LEU A 408 4.06 -41.05 20.37
C LEU A 408 4.51 -42.46 19.94
N THR A 409 4.86 -42.65 18.66
CA THR A 409 5.39 -43.92 18.15
C THR A 409 6.77 -44.24 18.75
N GLY A 410 7.61 -43.23 18.96
CA GLY A 410 8.89 -43.37 19.64
C GLY A 410 8.75 -43.76 21.11
N SER A 411 7.84 -43.09 21.82
CA SER A 411 7.50 -43.39 23.22
C SER A 411 6.92 -44.80 23.38
N LEU A 412 5.99 -45.21 22.51
CA LEU A 412 5.44 -46.57 22.50
C LEU A 412 6.54 -47.62 22.33
N ARG A 413 7.45 -47.44 21.35
CA ARG A 413 8.56 -48.37 21.11
C ARG A 413 9.54 -48.43 22.29
N ALA A 414 9.77 -47.32 22.97
CA ALA A 414 10.60 -47.28 24.18
C ALA A 414 9.96 -48.08 25.31
N LEU A 415 8.65 -47.90 25.55
CA LEU A 415 7.89 -48.65 26.55
C LEU A 415 7.78 -50.15 26.22
N GLU A 416 7.63 -50.50 24.93
CA GLU A 416 7.68 -51.90 24.46
C GLU A 416 9.05 -52.55 24.76
N LYS A 417 10.16 -51.81 24.59
CA LYS A 417 11.51 -52.28 24.92
C LYS A 417 11.69 -52.45 26.42
N GLU A 418 11.28 -51.47 27.22
CA GLU A 418 11.31 -51.55 28.69
C GLU A 418 10.48 -52.75 29.19
N HIS A 419 9.30 -52.98 28.60
CA HIS A 419 8.48 -54.15 28.91
C HIS A 419 9.19 -55.47 28.58
N GLN A 420 9.87 -55.56 27.42
CA GLN A 420 10.65 -56.75 27.05
C GLN A 420 11.83 -56.99 28.01
N GLU A 421 12.51 -55.94 28.45
CA GLU A 421 13.61 -55.99 29.42
C GLU A 421 13.11 -56.42 30.81
N ALA A 422 12.03 -55.81 31.30
CA ALA A 422 11.37 -56.21 32.55
C ALA A 422 10.83 -57.65 32.49
N GLN A 423 10.35 -58.10 31.32
CA GLN A 423 9.93 -59.48 31.12
C GLN A 423 11.14 -60.44 31.10
N ALA A 424 12.30 -60.01 30.59
CA ALA A 424 13.53 -60.81 30.61
C ALA A 424 14.09 -60.96 32.03
N THR A 425 14.15 -59.88 32.82
CA THR A 425 14.55 -59.95 34.23
C THR A 425 13.58 -60.80 35.05
N ALA A 426 12.27 -60.67 34.82
CA ALA A 426 11.26 -61.52 35.46
C ALA A 426 11.41 -63.02 35.10
N ARG A 427 11.86 -63.37 33.89
CA ARG A 427 12.20 -64.78 33.55
C ARG A 427 13.44 -65.25 34.32
N SER A 428 14.53 -64.49 34.29
CA SER A 428 15.77 -64.81 35.02
C SER A 428 15.52 -65.03 36.51
N LEU A 429 14.76 -64.14 37.15
CA LEU A 429 14.41 -64.27 38.57
C LEU A 429 13.52 -65.48 38.86
N ASN A 430 12.63 -65.88 37.94
CA ASN A 430 11.86 -67.11 38.10
C ASN A 430 12.73 -68.37 37.93
N GLU A 431 13.71 -68.35 37.02
CA GLU A 431 14.68 -69.44 36.84
C GLU A 431 15.58 -69.59 38.07
N GLU A 432 16.08 -68.48 38.64
CA GLU A 432 16.82 -68.44 39.91
C GLU A 432 15.98 -68.93 41.09
N LEU A 433 14.72 -68.48 41.21
CA LEU A 433 13.80 -68.97 42.24
C LEU A 433 13.54 -70.47 42.12
N GLU A 434 13.46 -71.02 40.90
CA GLU A 434 13.25 -72.45 40.68
C GLU A 434 14.52 -73.25 41.00
N LEU A 435 15.71 -72.74 40.65
CA LEU A 435 17.00 -73.30 41.11
C LEU A 435 17.10 -73.32 42.63
N LEU A 436 16.76 -72.22 43.31
CA LEU A 436 16.76 -72.12 44.77
C LEU A 436 15.73 -73.06 45.41
N ARG A 437 14.53 -73.22 44.84
CA ARG A 437 13.55 -74.22 45.29
C ARG A 437 14.08 -75.64 45.17
N GLN A 438 14.75 -75.97 44.06
CA GLN A 438 15.36 -77.28 43.86
C GLN A 438 16.54 -77.55 44.80
N LEU A 439 17.36 -76.54 45.10
CA LEU A 439 18.43 -76.65 46.10
C LEU A 439 17.86 -76.85 47.51
N LEU A 440 16.89 -76.02 47.93
CA LEU A 440 16.18 -76.16 49.20
C LEU A 440 15.50 -77.53 49.36
N LYS A 441 14.97 -78.09 48.26
CA LYS A 441 14.40 -79.44 48.27
C LYS A 441 15.47 -80.51 48.51
N ARG A 442 16.59 -80.46 47.79
CA ARG A 442 17.73 -81.37 48.00
C ARG A 442 18.31 -81.27 49.40
N GLU A 443 18.44 -80.06 49.95
CA GLU A 443 18.95 -79.85 51.30
C GLU A 443 18.01 -80.39 52.39
N LYS A 444 16.69 -80.30 52.18
CA LYS A 444 15.70 -80.97 53.04
C LYS A 444 15.77 -82.50 52.93
N GLU A 445 15.98 -83.03 51.72
CA GLU A 445 16.15 -84.46 51.49
C GLU A 445 17.44 -84.99 52.16
N SER A 446 18.58 -84.32 51.97
CA SER A 446 19.85 -84.67 52.61
C SER A 446 19.82 -84.47 54.12
N GLY A 447 19.14 -83.43 54.62
CA GLY A 447 18.93 -83.24 56.06
C GLY A 447 18.09 -84.35 56.68
N ALA A 448 17.06 -84.83 55.97
CA ALA A 448 16.25 -85.97 56.39
C ALA A 448 17.01 -87.31 56.27
N GLU A 449 18.00 -87.44 55.39
CA GLU A 449 18.92 -88.58 55.34
C GLU A 449 19.94 -88.53 56.49
N ALA A 450 20.55 -87.37 56.73
CA ALA A 450 21.48 -87.16 57.84
C ALA A 450 20.83 -87.40 59.20
N ALA A 451 19.57 -86.98 59.40
CA ALA A 451 18.80 -87.29 60.60
C ALA A 451 18.60 -88.81 60.77
N ARG A 452 18.20 -89.52 59.71
CA ARG A 452 18.04 -90.99 59.72
C ARG A 452 19.36 -91.73 60.02
N LEU A 453 20.48 -91.22 59.49
CA LEU A 453 21.82 -91.76 59.80
C LEU A 453 22.20 -91.49 61.26
N ALA A 454 21.98 -90.28 61.77
CA ALA A 454 22.25 -89.93 63.16
C ALA A 454 21.42 -90.77 64.15
N ASP A 455 20.14 -91.03 63.84
CA ASP A 455 19.29 -91.93 64.64
C ASP A 455 19.82 -93.38 64.63
N SER A 456 20.31 -93.87 63.48
CA SER A 456 20.92 -95.20 63.35
C SER A 456 22.25 -95.31 64.11
N GLU A 457 23.13 -94.31 63.99
CA GLU A 457 24.39 -94.24 64.73
C GLU A 457 24.14 -94.10 66.25
N HIS A 458 23.12 -93.36 66.67
CA HIS A 458 22.73 -93.27 68.08
C HIS A 458 22.26 -94.63 68.63
N GLN A 459 21.46 -95.38 67.85
CA GLN A 459 21.06 -96.75 68.19
C GLN A 459 22.28 -97.69 68.28
N ALA A 460 23.24 -97.58 67.36
CA ALA A 460 24.48 -98.35 67.40
C ALA A 460 25.37 -97.97 68.61
N ALA A 461 25.45 -96.68 68.96
CA ALA A 461 26.19 -96.19 70.10
C ALA A 461 25.58 -96.66 71.43
N GLU A 462 24.26 -96.64 71.60
CA GLU A 462 23.59 -97.20 72.78
C GLU A 462 23.79 -98.73 72.87
N ALA A 463 23.82 -99.45 71.74
CA ALA A 463 24.15 -100.88 71.74
C ALA A 463 25.61 -101.14 72.17
N LEU A 464 26.59 -100.40 71.64
CA LEU A 464 28.01 -100.48 72.03
C LEU A 464 28.25 -100.05 73.47
N LYS A 465 27.46 -99.11 73.98
CA LYS A 465 27.48 -98.66 75.39
C LYS A 465 26.95 -99.76 76.32
N ALA A 466 25.86 -100.44 75.95
CA ALA A 466 25.38 -101.61 76.70
C ALA A 466 26.43 -102.74 76.74
N GLU A 467 27.16 -102.99 75.65
CA GLU A 467 28.29 -103.92 75.66
C GLU A 467 29.49 -103.40 76.47
N ASN A 468 29.79 -102.10 76.44
CA ASN A 468 30.87 -101.53 77.24
C ASN A 468 30.61 -101.69 78.74
N GLU A 469 29.38 -101.46 79.22
CA GLU A 469 29.04 -101.70 80.63
C GLU A 469 29.17 -103.19 81.00
N ARG A 470 28.82 -104.11 80.09
CA ARG A 470 29.09 -105.55 80.23
C ARG A 470 30.59 -105.84 80.35
N LEU A 471 31.44 -105.22 79.53
CA LEU A 471 32.89 -105.43 79.52
C LEU A 471 33.62 -104.77 80.69
N LYS A 472 33.20 -103.58 81.15
CA LYS A 472 33.71 -102.95 82.38
C LYS A 472 33.48 -103.86 83.59
N GLY A 473 32.32 -104.50 83.66
CA GLY A 473 32.01 -105.52 84.68
C GLY A 473 33.03 -106.66 84.71
N HIS A 474 33.61 -107.05 83.56
CA HIS A 474 34.72 -108.01 83.52
C HIS A 474 36.06 -107.38 83.91
N LEU A 475 36.40 -106.18 83.40
CA LEU A 475 37.71 -105.56 83.63
C LEU A 475 37.99 -105.28 85.11
N GLU A 476 37.00 -104.84 85.89
CA GLU A 476 37.19 -104.60 87.32
C GLU A 476 37.50 -105.90 88.11
N THR A 477 37.04 -107.07 87.63
CA THR A 477 37.43 -108.36 88.23
C THR A 477 38.88 -108.75 87.95
N GLU A 478 39.49 -108.27 86.85
CA GLU A 478 40.89 -108.52 86.50
C GLU A 478 41.84 -107.49 87.12
N LYS A 479 41.45 -106.21 87.20
CA LYS A 479 42.27 -105.16 87.84
C LYS A 479 42.62 -105.49 89.28
N GLN A 480 41.68 -106.08 90.02
CA GLN A 480 41.89 -106.53 91.40
C GLN A 480 43.11 -107.46 91.52
N LYS A 481 43.36 -108.31 90.51
CA LYS A 481 44.49 -109.27 90.46
C LYS A 481 45.82 -108.62 90.06
N VAL A 482 45.79 -107.51 89.33
CA VAL A 482 47.01 -106.80 88.87
C VAL A 482 47.58 -105.89 89.95
N VAL A 483 46.75 -105.39 90.87
CA VAL A 483 47.20 -104.64 92.06
C VAL A 483 48.11 -105.51 92.94
N GLU A 484 47.86 -106.82 93.01
CA GLU A 484 48.67 -107.79 93.78
C GLU A 484 50.09 -107.97 93.21
N LEU A 485 50.31 -107.67 91.91
CA LEU A 485 51.56 -107.97 91.19
C LEU A 485 52.52 -106.78 91.05
N LYS A 486 52.16 -105.59 91.53
CA LYS A 486 52.86 -104.32 91.16
C LYS A 486 53.61 -103.63 92.31
N VAL A 487 54.25 -104.41 93.19
CA VAL A 487 54.97 -103.90 94.39
C VAL A 487 56.51 -103.85 94.23
N VAL A 488 57.11 -104.51 93.22
CA VAL A 488 58.58 -104.67 93.15
C VAL A 488 59.27 -103.77 92.10
N GLN A 489 59.67 -102.59 92.60
CA GLN A 489 61.02 -102.00 92.43
C GLN A 489 61.38 -101.22 91.14
N SER A 490 62.39 -100.35 91.29
CA SER A 490 62.64 -99.15 90.47
C SER A 490 64.13 -98.72 90.40
N ALA A 491 64.40 -97.79 89.47
CA ALA A 491 65.49 -96.80 89.43
C ALA A 491 66.95 -97.23 89.09
N SER A 492 67.62 -96.46 88.22
CA SER A 492 68.61 -95.43 88.64
C SER A 492 69.31 -94.75 87.44
N ASN A 493 69.67 -93.47 87.57
CA ASN A 493 70.22 -92.62 86.50
C ASN A 493 71.69 -92.24 86.73
N SER A 494 72.46 -92.04 85.64
CA SER A 494 73.79 -91.39 85.66
C SER A 494 74.20 -90.85 84.27
N THR A 495 73.74 -91.47 83.19
CA THR A 495 73.91 -91.00 81.79
C THR A 495 73.18 -89.70 81.46
N GLU A 496 72.20 -89.31 82.27
CA GLU A 496 71.29 -88.18 82.04
C GLU A 496 72.00 -86.82 82.03
N LEU A 497 72.95 -86.61 82.94
CA LEU A 497 73.66 -85.32 83.08
C LEU A 497 74.53 -84.98 81.86
N GLN A 498 75.15 -85.98 81.22
CA GLN A 498 75.96 -85.77 80.02
C GLN A 498 75.10 -85.61 78.75
N ALA A 499 73.88 -86.16 78.74
CA ALA A 499 72.90 -85.91 77.68
C ALA A 499 72.39 -84.45 77.74
N LEU A 500 72.09 -83.94 78.94
CA LEU A 500 71.59 -82.57 79.16
C LEU A 500 72.56 -81.49 78.63
N LEU A 501 73.88 -81.67 78.78
CA LEU A 501 74.85 -80.69 78.26
C LEU A 501 74.89 -80.63 76.72
N LYS A 502 74.84 -81.79 76.05
CA LYS A 502 74.77 -81.87 74.58
C LYS A 502 73.45 -81.30 74.05
N LEU A 503 72.36 -81.54 74.78
CA LEU A 503 71.05 -80.98 74.48
C LEU A 503 71.09 -79.44 74.53
N ALA A 504 71.64 -78.86 75.61
CA ALA A 504 71.76 -77.40 75.76
C ALA A 504 72.57 -76.72 74.64
N HIS A 505 73.63 -77.36 74.14
CA HIS A 505 74.39 -76.85 72.99
C HIS A 505 73.57 -76.90 71.69
N ALA A 506 72.89 -78.03 71.42
CA ALA A 506 72.01 -78.14 70.26
C ALA A 506 70.83 -77.16 70.31
N ASP A 507 70.33 -76.84 71.51
CA ASP A 507 69.24 -75.88 71.69
C ASP A 507 69.71 -74.43 71.51
N ARG A 508 70.95 -74.09 71.91
CA ARG A 508 71.57 -72.79 71.57
C ARG A 508 71.62 -72.58 70.06
N ASP A 509 72.10 -73.58 69.32
CA ASP A 509 72.29 -73.47 67.88
C ASP A 509 70.94 -73.36 67.14
N LYS A 510 69.90 -74.08 67.61
CA LYS A 510 68.51 -73.89 67.14
C LYS A 510 68.00 -72.48 67.42
N LEU A 511 68.23 -71.95 68.63
CA LEU A 511 67.82 -70.59 69.00
C LEU A 511 68.51 -69.52 68.14
N GLU A 512 69.78 -69.74 67.76
CA GLU A 512 70.51 -68.84 66.85
C GLU A 512 69.90 -68.84 65.44
N VAL A 513 69.56 -70.03 64.90
CA VAL A 513 68.82 -70.16 63.63
C VAL A 513 67.45 -69.48 63.72
N SER A 514 66.63 -69.79 64.73
CA SER A 514 65.32 -69.15 64.91
C SER A 514 65.41 -67.64 65.07
N CYS A 515 66.46 -67.13 65.72
CA CYS A 515 66.71 -65.69 65.87
C CYS A 515 67.17 -65.03 64.54
N SER A 516 67.72 -65.80 63.59
CA SER A 516 67.98 -65.32 62.23
C SER A 516 66.73 -65.35 61.34
N GLU A 517 65.89 -66.38 61.48
CA GLU A 517 64.59 -66.52 60.79
C GLU A 517 63.64 -65.38 61.21
N LEU A 518 63.46 -65.15 62.51
CA LEU A 518 62.67 -64.03 63.05
C LEU A 518 63.13 -62.64 62.55
N LYS A 519 64.43 -62.44 62.32
CA LYS A 519 64.93 -61.18 61.73
C LYS A 519 64.60 -61.06 60.25
N GLN A 520 64.63 -62.16 59.51
CA GLN A 520 64.23 -62.18 58.11
C GLN A 520 62.71 -61.97 57.97
N GLU A 521 61.90 -62.62 58.80
CA GLU A 521 60.44 -62.41 58.86
C GLU A 521 60.10 -60.95 59.21
N LEU A 522 60.81 -60.34 60.18
CA LEU A 522 60.64 -58.93 60.52
C LEU A 522 60.95 -58.00 59.34
N LEU A 523 62.05 -58.25 58.62
CA LEU A 523 62.42 -57.47 57.42
C LEU A 523 61.41 -57.66 56.28
N GLN A 524 60.91 -58.88 56.08
CA GLN A 524 59.89 -59.16 55.09
C GLN A 524 58.58 -58.43 55.43
N ALA A 525 58.10 -58.56 56.68
CA ALA A 525 56.91 -57.86 57.16
C ALA A 525 57.05 -56.32 57.07
N HIS A 526 58.26 -55.78 57.25
CA HIS A 526 58.53 -54.36 57.05
C HIS A 526 58.37 -53.95 55.57
N SER A 527 58.94 -54.72 54.63
CA SER A 527 58.78 -54.47 53.19
C SER A 527 57.34 -54.65 52.70
N GLU A 528 56.58 -55.55 53.33
CA GLU A 528 55.15 -55.75 53.06
C GLU A 528 54.31 -54.58 53.61
N LEU A 529 54.67 -54.02 54.77
CA LEU A 529 54.07 -52.78 55.30
C LEU A 529 54.34 -51.58 54.40
N GLU A 530 55.58 -51.37 53.95
CA GLU A 530 55.92 -50.30 53.00
C GLU A 530 55.10 -50.44 51.71
N ARG A 531 55.03 -51.64 51.13
CA ARG A 531 54.25 -51.93 49.93
C ARG A 531 52.74 -51.72 50.13
N LEU A 532 52.20 -52.05 51.32
CA LEU A 532 50.79 -51.80 51.64
C LEU A 532 50.52 -50.30 51.85
N GLN A 533 51.46 -49.56 52.42
CA GLN A 533 51.35 -48.12 52.60
C GLN A 533 51.40 -47.38 51.26
N ASP A 534 52.24 -47.80 50.32
CA ASP A 534 52.25 -47.30 48.93
C ASP A 534 50.91 -47.55 48.21
N LEU A 535 50.28 -48.71 48.44
CA LEU A 535 48.96 -49.02 47.87
C LEU A 535 47.85 -48.19 48.53
N LEU A 536 47.93 -47.95 49.84
CA LEU A 536 47.00 -47.09 50.56
C LEU A 536 47.09 -45.65 50.04
N ASN A 537 48.30 -45.08 49.94
CA ASN A 537 48.53 -43.74 49.40
C ASN A 537 47.95 -43.59 47.98
N LYS A 538 48.17 -44.58 47.09
CA LYS A 538 47.60 -44.59 45.73
C LYS A 538 46.07 -44.64 45.75
N ALA A 539 45.47 -45.48 46.59
CA ALA A 539 44.02 -45.56 46.73
C ALA A 539 43.42 -44.25 47.29
N GLU A 540 44.12 -43.55 48.19
CA GLU A 540 43.74 -42.24 48.71
C GLU A 540 43.84 -41.14 47.65
N GLU A 541 44.91 -41.14 46.84
CA GLU A 541 45.06 -40.26 45.68
C GLU A 541 43.96 -40.49 44.63
N GLU A 542 43.67 -41.75 44.28
CA GLU A 542 42.59 -42.10 43.35
C GLU A 542 41.23 -41.65 43.91
N ARG A 543 40.95 -41.92 45.19
CA ARG A 543 39.73 -41.44 45.88
C ARG A 543 39.61 -39.92 45.81
N GLN A 544 40.69 -39.18 46.05
CA GLN A 544 40.67 -37.72 45.98
C GLN A 544 40.44 -37.22 44.56
N GLN A 545 41.14 -37.77 43.55
CA GLN A 545 40.91 -37.39 42.15
C GLN A 545 39.47 -37.71 41.69
N HIS A 546 38.86 -38.78 42.19
CA HIS A 546 37.45 -39.10 41.93
C HIS A 546 36.51 -38.10 42.61
N GLN A 547 36.82 -37.68 43.85
CA GLN A 547 36.09 -36.62 44.55
C GLN A 547 36.18 -35.28 43.80
N ASP A 548 37.38 -34.83 43.44
CA ASP A 548 37.59 -33.58 42.69
C ASP A 548 36.85 -33.57 41.34
N ARG A 549 36.80 -34.73 40.66
CA ARG A 549 36.03 -34.92 39.42
C ARG A 549 34.52 -34.78 39.64
N LEU A 550 33.98 -35.33 40.73
CA LEU A 550 32.57 -35.21 41.09
C LEU A 550 32.21 -33.78 41.52
N GLU A 551 33.03 -33.13 42.34
CA GLU A 551 32.83 -31.74 42.76
C GLU A 551 32.84 -30.79 41.55
N LYS A 552 33.74 -31.01 40.59
CA LYS A 552 33.75 -30.27 39.32
C LYS A 552 32.48 -30.51 38.49
N GLN A 553 32.04 -31.76 38.33
CA GLN A 553 30.80 -32.07 37.62
C GLN A 553 29.58 -31.43 38.30
N GLU A 554 29.50 -31.46 39.63
CA GLU A 554 28.45 -30.80 40.40
C GLU A 554 28.44 -29.29 40.16
N GLN A 555 29.62 -28.65 40.14
CA GLN A 555 29.74 -27.21 39.87
C GLN A 555 29.40 -26.84 38.42
N ASP A 556 29.83 -27.64 37.45
CA ASP A 556 29.46 -27.48 36.03
C ASP A 556 27.93 -27.61 35.86
N HIS A 557 27.30 -28.61 36.49
CA HIS A 557 25.85 -28.79 36.50
C HIS A 557 25.11 -27.63 37.18
N LYS A 558 25.58 -27.13 38.34
CA LYS A 558 25.04 -25.94 39.00
C LYS A 558 25.09 -24.71 38.08
N SER A 559 26.22 -24.49 37.41
CA SER A 559 26.37 -23.37 36.48
C SER A 559 25.41 -23.48 35.28
N SER A 560 25.23 -24.68 34.73
CA SER A 560 24.29 -24.95 33.64
C SER A 560 22.82 -24.80 34.06
N LEU A 561 22.48 -25.13 35.32
CA LEU A 561 21.14 -24.94 35.85
C LEU A 561 20.82 -23.45 36.00
N LEU A 562 21.73 -22.67 36.60
CA LEU A 562 21.57 -21.21 36.73
C LEU A 562 21.46 -20.51 35.37
N ALA A 563 22.26 -20.91 34.38
CA ALA A 563 22.16 -20.37 33.03
C ALA A 563 20.83 -20.73 32.32
N LEU A 564 20.26 -21.91 32.61
CA LEU A 564 18.97 -22.32 32.08
C LEU A 564 17.80 -21.59 32.78
N GLU A 565 17.91 -21.37 34.09
CA GLU A 565 16.96 -20.59 34.90
C GLU A 565 16.95 -19.11 34.45
N GLU A 566 18.11 -18.51 34.23
CA GLU A 566 18.22 -17.17 33.66
C GLU A 566 17.57 -17.08 32.27
N LYS A 567 17.84 -18.05 31.40
CA LYS A 567 17.20 -18.11 30.08
C LYS A 567 15.67 -18.32 30.16
N SER A 568 15.18 -19.05 31.16
CA SER A 568 13.73 -19.16 31.43
C SER A 568 13.14 -17.81 31.82
N ARG A 569 13.79 -17.11 32.77
CA ARG A 569 13.41 -15.75 33.22
C ARG A 569 13.42 -14.74 32.06
N GLU A 570 14.40 -14.83 31.16
CA GLU A 570 14.44 -13.99 29.95
C GLU A 570 13.28 -14.31 28.99
N GLY A 571 12.95 -15.58 28.79
CA GLY A 571 11.79 -16.00 28.01
C GLY A 571 10.46 -15.55 28.62
N GLU A 572 10.32 -15.62 29.94
CA GLU A 572 9.15 -15.12 30.68
C GLU A 572 8.99 -13.60 30.54
N ASN A 573 10.08 -12.84 30.61
CA ASN A 573 10.07 -11.41 30.35
C ASN A 573 9.64 -11.11 28.90
N GLN A 574 10.20 -11.79 27.90
CA GLN A 574 9.80 -11.62 26.49
C GLN A 574 8.30 -11.96 26.27
N ILE A 575 7.79 -13.00 26.93
CA ILE A 575 6.36 -13.34 26.91
C ILE A 575 5.51 -12.23 27.54
N LYS A 576 6.00 -11.56 28.59
CA LYS A 576 5.30 -10.42 29.21
C LYS A 576 5.29 -9.21 28.28
N ASP A 577 6.43 -8.84 27.69
CA ASP A 577 6.54 -7.71 26.77
C ASP A 577 5.66 -7.90 25.52
N LEU A 578 5.61 -9.13 24.99
CA LEU A 578 4.71 -9.50 23.88
C LEU A 578 3.23 -9.44 24.27
N LYS A 579 2.87 -9.82 25.51
CA LYS A 579 1.49 -9.67 26.01
C LYS A 579 1.09 -8.20 26.15
N GLU A 580 1.98 -7.36 26.66
CA GLU A 580 1.75 -5.91 26.75
C GLU A 580 1.56 -5.31 25.34
N THR A 581 2.40 -5.69 24.38
CA THR A 581 2.26 -5.30 22.96
C THR A 581 0.92 -5.77 22.37
N ILE A 582 0.45 -6.99 22.68
CA ILE A 582 -0.84 -7.50 22.21
C ILE A 582 -1.99 -6.66 22.79
N PHE A 583 -1.99 -6.36 24.09
CA PHE A 583 -3.03 -5.51 24.70
C PHE A 583 -3.06 -4.10 24.10
N GLU A 584 -1.90 -3.49 23.82
CA GLU A 584 -1.82 -2.19 23.15
C GLU A 584 -2.40 -2.22 21.73
N LEU A 585 -2.19 -3.31 20.98
CA LEU A 585 -2.75 -3.49 19.64
C LEU A 585 -4.26 -3.78 19.69
N GLU A 586 -4.75 -4.54 20.67
CA GLU A 586 -6.18 -4.78 20.89
C GLU A 586 -6.93 -3.48 21.20
N ASP A 587 -6.39 -2.63 22.09
CA ASP A 587 -6.96 -1.31 22.42
C ASP A 587 -7.00 -0.39 21.18
N GLN A 588 -5.92 -0.34 20.40
CA GLN A 588 -5.88 0.41 19.13
C GLN A 588 -6.94 -0.07 18.13
N VAL A 589 -7.16 -1.38 18.01
CA VAL A 589 -8.17 -1.95 17.11
C VAL A 589 -9.59 -1.57 17.54
N GLU A 590 -9.90 -1.63 18.84
CA GLU A 590 -11.22 -1.25 19.37
C GLU A 590 -11.42 0.27 19.32
N GLN A 591 -10.40 1.08 19.60
CA GLN A 591 -10.44 2.53 19.41
C GLN A 591 -10.74 2.89 17.94
N GLN A 592 -10.04 2.28 16.98
CA GLN A 592 -10.33 2.47 15.56
C GLN A 592 -11.75 1.99 15.19
N ARG A 593 -12.26 0.93 15.84
CA ARG A 593 -13.63 0.44 15.62
C ARG A 593 -14.66 1.44 16.12
N ALA A 594 -14.46 2.05 17.28
CA ALA A 594 -15.29 3.14 17.80
C ALA A 594 -15.27 4.37 16.87
N VAL A 595 -14.09 4.79 16.39
CA VAL A 595 -13.95 5.89 15.42
C VAL A 595 -14.69 5.59 14.11
N ARG A 596 -14.52 4.37 13.54
CA ARG A 596 -15.24 3.95 12.33
C ARG A 596 -16.76 3.98 12.52
N LEU A 597 -17.27 3.56 13.68
CA LEU A 597 -18.70 3.64 14.00
C LEU A 597 -19.21 5.08 14.05
N HIS A 598 -18.47 6.00 14.69
CA HIS A 598 -18.81 7.43 14.72
C HIS A 598 -18.81 8.05 13.30
N THR A 599 -17.79 7.74 12.49
CA THR A 599 -17.72 8.24 11.10
C THR A 599 -18.87 7.71 10.26
N ASN A 600 -19.22 6.42 10.38
CA ASN A 600 -20.38 5.84 9.68
C ASN A 600 -21.70 6.50 10.11
N GLN A 601 -21.89 6.79 11.40
CA GLN A 601 -23.06 7.53 11.88
C GLN A 601 -23.11 8.94 11.28
N THR A 602 -21.98 9.64 11.25
CA THR A 602 -21.87 10.98 10.65
C THR A 602 -22.21 10.96 9.15
N ILE A 603 -21.74 9.93 8.42
CA ILE A 603 -22.08 9.73 7.00
C ILE A 603 -23.59 9.53 6.83
N LEU A 604 -24.21 8.65 7.63
CA LEU A 604 -25.66 8.42 7.59
C LEU A 604 -26.46 9.69 7.88
N ASP A 605 -26.02 10.53 8.82
CA ASP A 605 -26.69 11.79 9.15
C ASP A 605 -26.59 12.81 8.00
N LEU A 606 -25.43 12.87 7.33
CA LEU A 606 -25.20 13.69 6.13
C LEU A 606 -25.99 13.17 4.92
N GLU A 607 -26.04 11.86 4.68
CA GLU A 607 -26.86 11.25 3.62
C GLU A 607 -28.34 11.57 3.82
N ASN A 608 -28.84 11.47 5.06
CA ASN A 608 -30.21 11.87 5.41
C ASN A 608 -30.44 13.38 5.27
N GLN A 609 -29.41 14.23 5.43
CA GLN A 609 -29.52 15.67 5.15
C GLN A 609 -29.55 15.95 3.64
N ILE A 610 -28.68 15.31 2.85
CA ILE A 610 -28.65 15.42 1.39
C ILE A 610 -30.01 14.99 0.80
N LYS A 611 -30.55 13.86 1.24
CA LYS A 611 -31.87 13.39 0.79
C LYS A 611 -32.98 14.41 1.06
N ARG A 612 -33.02 15.00 2.26
CA ARG A 612 -34.00 16.05 2.61
C ARG A 612 -33.83 17.31 1.76
N LEU A 613 -32.60 17.68 1.39
CA LEU A 613 -32.32 18.82 0.51
C LEU A 613 -32.74 18.53 -0.95
N ASP A 614 -32.55 17.31 -1.45
CA ASP A 614 -33.01 16.95 -2.80
C ASP A 614 -34.54 16.86 -2.87
N ASP A 615 -35.20 16.32 -1.84
CA ASP A 615 -36.68 16.35 -1.70
C ASP A 615 -37.21 17.80 -1.72
N GLN A 616 -36.56 18.72 -0.97
CA GLN A 616 -36.91 20.15 -0.96
C GLN A 616 -36.68 20.83 -2.32
N LYS A 617 -35.56 20.56 -2.98
CA LYS A 617 -35.24 21.07 -4.32
C LYS A 617 -36.27 20.59 -5.34
N VAL A 618 -36.61 19.30 -5.34
CA VAL A 618 -37.61 18.72 -6.25
C VAL A 618 -38.98 19.38 -6.05
N GLU A 619 -39.34 19.73 -4.81
CA GLU A 619 -40.58 20.46 -4.52
C GLU A 619 -40.52 21.93 -4.98
N GLN A 620 -39.41 22.63 -4.74
CA GLN A 620 -39.19 23.98 -5.28
C GLN A 620 -39.23 24.00 -6.82
N ASP A 621 -38.62 23.02 -7.48
CA ASP A 621 -38.70 22.87 -8.94
C ASP A 621 -40.14 22.64 -9.42
N LYS A 622 -40.99 21.93 -8.66
CA LYS A 622 -42.44 21.81 -8.97
C LYS A 622 -43.14 23.15 -8.82
N GLN A 623 -42.88 23.88 -7.73
CA GLN A 623 -43.46 25.21 -7.50
C GLN A 623 -43.06 26.20 -8.60
N MET A 624 -41.77 26.23 -8.99
CA MET A 624 -41.28 27.04 -10.11
C MET A 624 -41.95 26.65 -11.44
N ARG A 625 -42.13 25.36 -11.72
CA ARG A 625 -42.88 24.89 -12.90
C ARG A 625 -44.36 25.31 -12.86
N ALA A 626 -45.01 25.26 -11.70
CA ALA A 626 -46.40 25.67 -11.52
C ALA A 626 -46.57 27.19 -11.73
N MET A 627 -45.76 28.02 -11.08
CA MET A 627 -45.75 29.48 -11.28
C MET A 627 -45.44 29.85 -12.75
N SER A 628 -44.47 29.17 -13.37
CA SER A 628 -44.14 29.37 -14.80
C SER A 628 -45.27 28.96 -15.74
N LYS A 629 -46.14 28.03 -15.33
CA LYS A 629 -47.34 27.65 -16.07
C LYS A 629 -48.43 28.72 -15.89
N GLN A 630 -48.69 29.14 -14.65
CA GLN A 630 -49.66 30.19 -14.34
C GLN A 630 -49.35 31.49 -15.10
N ILE A 631 -48.10 31.96 -15.09
CA ILE A 631 -47.67 33.15 -15.84
C ILE A 631 -47.97 33.02 -17.34
N LYS A 632 -47.82 31.82 -17.93
CA LYS A 632 -48.17 31.59 -19.35
C LYS A 632 -49.67 31.65 -19.58
N GLU A 633 -50.46 31.03 -18.69
CA GLU A 633 -51.93 31.05 -18.74
C GLU A 633 -52.45 32.49 -18.63
N GLU A 634 -51.99 33.26 -17.64
CA GLU A 634 -52.30 34.71 -17.48
C GLU A 634 -51.86 35.53 -18.71
N THR A 635 -50.70 35.24 -19.30
CA THR A 635 -50.22 35.93 -20.52
C THR A 635 -51.06 35.57 -21.76
N GLU A 636 -51.64 34.37 -21.82
CA GLU A 636 -52.59 33.99 -22.86
C GLU A 636 -53.97 34.61 -22.65
N GLU A 637 -54.46 34.63 -21.41
CA GLU A 637 -55.71 35.30 -21.04
C GLU A 637 -55.64 36.80 -21.35
N TRP A 638 -54.52 37.46 -21.04
CA TRP A 638 -54.30 38.86 -21.42
C TRP A 638 -54.33 39.07 -22.94
N ARG A 639 -53.75 38.16 -23.72
CA ARG A 639 -53.82 38.20 -25.20
C ARG A 639 -55.24 37.98 -25.73
N ARG A 640 -56.03 37.08 -25.11
CA ARG A 640 -57.45 36.89 -25.43
C ARG A 640 -58.25 38.16 -25.12
N PHE A 641 -58.09 38.69 -23.91
CA PHE A 641 -58.73 39.96 -23.48
C PHE A 641 -58.38 41.13 -24.41
N GLN A 642 -57.13 41.24 -24.87
CA GLN A 642 -56.73 42.26 -25.84
C GLN A 642 -57.46 42.09 -27.19
N ALA A 643 -57.61 40.87 -27.70
CA ALA A 643 -58.33 40.59 -28.94
C ALA A 643 -59.84 40.83 -28.81
N ASP A 644 -60.43 40.44 -27.68
CA ASP A 644 -61.84 40.70 -27.35
C ASP A 644 -62.10 42.20 -27.23
N LEU A 645 -61.20 42.95 -26.58
CA LEU A 645 -61.27 44.41 -26.47
C LEU A 645 -61.13 45.09 -27.84
N GLN A 646 -60.23 44.63 -28.70
CA GLN A 646 -60.13 45.12 -30.09
C GLN A 646 -61.42 44.87 -30.87
N THR A 647 -62.01 43.67 -30.73
CA THR A 647 -63.30 43.31 -31.34
C THR A 647 -64.42 44.21 -30.84
N ALA A 648 -64.50 44.44 -29.53
CA ALA A 648 -65.48 45.35 -28.92
C ALA A 648 -65.31 46.80 -29.39
N VAL A 649 -64.07 47.27 -29.57
CA VAL A 649 -63.78 48.62 -30.12
C VAL A 649 -64.16 48.74 -31.59
N VAL A 650 -63.97 47.70 -32.41
CA VAL A 650 -64.44 47.66 -33.80
C VAL A 650 -65.96 47.71 -33.83
N VAL A 651 -66.65 46.80 -33.13
CA VAL A 651 -68.12 46.75 -33.06
C VAL A 651 -68.71 48.07 -32.53
N ALA A 652 -68.09 48.70 -31.52
CA ALA A 652 -68.54 50.00 -31.01
C ALA A 652 -68.37 51.14 -32.04
N ASN A 653 -67.33 51.09 -32.89
CA ASN A 653 -67.16 52.03 -33.98
C ASN A 653 -68.14 51.77 -35.13
N ASP A 654 -68.41 50.51 -35.47
CA ASP A 654 -69.38 50.13 -36.51
C ASP A 654 -70.79 50.57 -36.10
N ILE A 655 -71.26 50.22 -34.90
CA ILE A 655 -72.56 50.67 -34.35
C ILE A 655 -72.65 52.21 -34.34
N LYS A 656 -71.56 52.91 -33.99
CA LYS A 656 -71.50 54.38 -34.02
C LYS A 656 -71.61 54.92 -35.45
N VAL A 657 -70.97 54.29 -36.44
CA VAL A 657 -71.03 54.69 -37.85
C VAL A 657 -72.42 54.41 -38.41
N GLU A 658 -72.99 53.23 -38.17
CA GLU A 658 -74.36 52.85 -38.54
C GLU A 658 -75.38 53.83 -37.94
N SER A 659 -75.35 54.04 -36.63
CA SER A 659 -76.23 55.00 -35.93
C SER A 659 -76.13 56.41 -36.53
N GLN A 660 -74.92 56.87 -36.88
CA GLN A 660 -74.75 58.16 -37.55
C GLN A 660 -75.29 58.15 -38.99
N GLN A 661 -75.15 57.05 -39.73
CA GLN A 661 -75.72 56.91 -41.08
C GLN A 661 -77.26 56.88 -41.04
N GLU A 662 -77.86 56.17 -40.09
CA GLU A 662 -79.29 56.18 -39.83
C GLU A 662 -79.79 57.59 -39.47
N VAL A 663 -79.12 58.30 -38.55
CA VAL A 663 -79.47 59.69 -38.24
C VAL A 663 -79.36 60.60 -39.47
N ARG A 664 -78.33 60.46 -40.31
CA ARG A 664 -78.22 61.20 -41.60
C ARG A 664 -79.34 60.82 -42.57
N MET A 665 -79.75 59.55 -42.61
CA MET A 665 -80.84 59.06 -43.46
C MET A 665 -82.21 59.58 -43.00
N LEU A 666 -82.49 59.52 -41.69
CA LEU A 666 -83.71 60.05 -41.08
C LEU A 666 -83.79 61.58 -41.24
N ARG A 667 -82.68 62.31 -41.09
CA ARG A 667 -82.64 63.77 -41.38
C ARG A 667 -82.96 64.08 -42.84
N ARG A 668 -82.41 63.32 -43.80
CA ARG A 668 -82.76 63.49 -45.23
C ARG A 668 -84.24 63.19 -45.50
N ARG A 669 -84.77 62.07 -44.99
CA ARG A 669 -86.20 61.74 -45.12
C ARG A 669 -87.10 62.81 -44.48
N LEU A 670 -86.74 63.33 -43.31
CA LEU A 670 -87.46 64.42 -42.67
C LEU A 670 -87.43 65.69 -43.52
N GLN A 671 -86.28 66.04 -44.10
CA GLN A 671 -86.17 67.18 -45.02
C GLN A 671 -87.02 66.96 -46.28
N GLU A 672 -86.99 65.77 -46.89
CA GLU A 672 -87.84 65.45 -48.03
C GLU A 672 -89.35 65.54 -47.70
N GLU A 673 -89.78 65.07 -46.53
CA GLU A 673 -91.16 65.19 -46.07
C GLU A 673 -91.53 66.64 -45.74
N GLN A 674 -90.61 67.44 -45.21
CA GLN A 674 -90.80 68.89 -45.02
C GLN A 674 -90.91 69.60 -46.37
N GLU A 675 -90.09 69.26 -47.37
CA GLU A 675 -90.19 69.78 -48.73
C GLU A 675 -91.48 69.34 -49.43
N ARG A 676 -91.92 68.09 -49.28
CA ARG A 676 -93.23 67.61 -49.75
C ARG A 676 -94.37 68.37 -49.09
N SER A 677 -94.31 68.56 -47.77
CA SER A 677 -95.30 69.34 -47.01
C SER A 677 -95.33 70.81 -47.44
N ALA A 678 -94.18 71.42 -47.71
CA ALA A 678 -94.09 72.79 -48.21
C ALA A 678 -94.64 72.93 -49.64
N ARG A 679 -94.39 71.95 -50.52
CA ARG A 679 -95.01 71.89 -51.87
C ARG A 679 -96.53 71.77 -51.77
N LEU A 680 -97.04 70.83 -50.97
CA LEU A 680 -98.47 70.67 -50.73
C LEU A 680 -99.11 71.91 -50.09
N ALA A 681 -98.41 72.59 -49.18
CA ALA A 681 -98.87 73.86 -48.63
C ALA A 681 -98.97 74.95 -49.70
N SER A 682 -97.99 75.05 -50.60
CA SER A 682 -98.02 75.98 -51.75
C SER A 682 -99.11 75.61 -52.76
N GLU A 683 -99.35 74.32 -53.02
CA GLU A 683 -100.46 73.85 -53.85
C GLU A 683 -101.83 74.17 -53.22
N LEU A 684 -101.96 74.01 -51.89
CA LEU A 684 -103.17 74.40 -51.16
C LEU A 684 -103.37 75.92 -51.16
N GLU A 685 -102.31 76.71 -51.05
CA GLU A 685 -102.35 78.18 -51.18
C GLU A 685 -102.75 78.59 -52.60
N GLN A 686 -102.21 77.92 -53.64
CA GLN A 686 -102.64 78.11 -55.03
C GLN A 686 -104.11 77.72 -55.23
N ILE A 687 -104.60 76.64 -54.61
CA ILE A 687 -106.02 76.23 -54.67
C ILE A 687 -106.91 77.19 -53.88
N GLN A 688 -106.44 77.77 -52.77
CA GLN A 688 -107.15 78.84 -52.06
C GLN A 688 -107.18 80.12 -52.89
N GLY A 689 -106.08 80.53 -53.52
CA GLY A 689 -106.04 81.63 -54.49
C GLY A 689 -106.96 81.39 -55.68
N ALA A 690 -107.03 80.13 -56.17
CA ALA A 690 -107.96 79.70 -57.21
C ALA A 690 -109.42 79.72 -56.72
N ARG A 691 -109.70 79.42 -55.44
CA ARG A 691 -111.03 79.57 -54.84
C ARG A 691 -111.41 81.02 -54.54
N ILE A 692 -110.46 81.91 -54.27
CA ILE A 692 -110.71 83.34 -54.08
C ILE A 692 -110.94 84.01 -55.43
N THR A 693 -110.23 83.60 -56.49
CA THR A 693 -110.47 84.09 -57.86
C THR A 693 -111.71 83.46 -58.52
N ALA A 694 -111.97 82.16 -58.32
CA ALA A 694 -113.24 81.54 -58.71
C ALA A 694 -114.42 82.03 -57.84
N GLY A 695 -114.16 82.35 -56.56
CA GLY A 695 -115.09 83.00 -55.66
C GLY A 695 -115.45 84.40 -56.13
N ALA A 696 -114.47 85.22 -56.50
CA ALA A 696 -114.69 86.52 -57.14
C ALA A 696 -115.43 86.39 -58.49
N ALA A 697 -115.17 85.34 -59.27
CA ALA A 697 -115.91 85.05 -60.51
C ALA A 697 -117.35 84.55 -60.26
N PHE A 698 -117.64 83.96 -59.09
CA PHE A 698 -118.97 83.47 -58.71
C PHE A 698 -119.79 84.56 -57.97
N GLU A 699 -119.15 85.40 -57.15
CA GLU A 699 -119.78 86.56 -56.51
C GLU A 699 -120.10 87.67 -57.51
N ASN A 700 -119.25 87.92 -58.53
CA ASN A 700 -119.59 88.81 -59.65
C ASN A 700 -120.77 88.31 -60.51
N ASN A 701 -121.23 87.07 -60.33
CA ASN A 701 -122.43 86.52 -61.00
C ASN A 701 -123.59 86.23 -60.03
N LYS A 702 -123.46 86.57 -58.74
CA LYS A 702 -124.49 86.34 -57.72
C LYS A 702 -124.73 87.52 -56.76
N THR A 703 -124.13 88.68 -57.04
CA THR A 703 -124.40 89.96 -56.35
C THR A 703 -125.16 90.97 -57.24
N ALA A 704 -125.80 90.48 -58.30
CA ALA A 704 -126.99 91.10 -58.88
C ALA A 704 -128.20 90.27 -58.41
N VAL A 705 -129.21 90.93 -57.82
CA VAL A 705 -130.31 90.32 -57.03
C VAL A 705 -129.80 89.80 -55.66
N GLU A 706 -130.08 90.39 -54.49
CA GLU A 706 -131.02 91.46 -54.08
C GLU A 706 -130.60 92.06 -52.70
N GLY A 707 -131.02 93.29 -52.36
CA GLY A 707 -130.73 93.99 -51.09
C GLY A 707 -129.70 95.11 -51.25
N ARG A 708 -129.92 96.39 -50.90
CA ARG A 708 -130.77 97.04 -49.89
C ARG A 708 -130.36 96.75 -48.44
#